data_AF-A0A936E9A3-F1
#
_entry.id   AF-A0A936E9A3-F1
#
_cell.length_a   1.000
_cell.length_b   1.000
_cell.length_c   1.000
_cell.angle_alpha   90.00
_cell.angle_beta   90.00
_cell.angle_gamma   90.00
#
_symmetry.space_group_name_H-M   'P 1'
#
loop_
_entity.id
_entity.type
_entity.pdbx_description
1 polymer ?
#
loop_
_entity_poly.entity_id
_entity_poly.type
_entity_poly.pdbx_seq_one_letter_code
_entity_poly.pdbx_strand_id
1 'polypeptide(L)'
;MQWVDRPAILFPLTNMLFYGMGLLAGIAAWLGFSWALWRILRGRPDWWQHAILVSWVGVYFFFIATRWVKSVRYFLPIYPALFILGAWLLWELWRRADGRRWAQALVALALILTPLTSLWWAYGFTEIYRQPLTRVAASYWMYEHIPSAGTVLYTTADGQPRELQLPLLGANWIPSMGAQTIPFTLPEEGTVTAVRWNYLRSASGQTETATIQVALNDQMGEKRAGLDDTRRAVTVPLADPIQLAANQPHMLEVQLAAGSAAVLAETSVITSEHWDDALPTRTLGRDPYSQYYRGLSTGAMPTTNPDSDQKRLEVYGWLEEADVIVLSSQRSIWSTPRLPLTYPLMNRYFEALFAEELGFELVAQFHGDIRMGPLHISDTGGVVGWGQQPQIGWPHPGWTAAEEAFSVYDHPPVWIFKKTADFSLERLVAILGAVDVTNVVTMNPLEATNAPNAMQLSPEQAAIQQANGTFSEIFNVDGVLSNNSFVAAVVWWLAVVALGWLAFPLCFVLFPGLTDRGFALGRIFALLIISYFGWLMASLGWLWHTQGTLLLGLALLAVASALVAWRHWAELAQFVRDNKRLLLLLEGVGVLLYLFQIAIRMGNPDAWHVIWGGEKPMDMAYFTAVLKSTTFPPYDPWFAGGYINYYYYGFVYAAVLPKLLGIVPGMAYNLILPMLFSFTGLAVFSLTYTLVYQSVSRSVSQSAIRNPHSAFRISIFGATAATIMAMLLGNLRQLALVFSVWDRASVMPPDANGLLRVIDGGWRILSGSAVPSIYPGDWFWTASRAITVPPGEVGPITEFPFFTFLYGDLHAHMIALPLALFALAWAVALALRPTKFSRLGGLAYGAVGALAVGVLYPTNSWDFPTYLVITALAILFYDWRRLGATLPMLGQFGVKAAVLAASSVMLFWPFWQNFGSGYGSVKLWEGSLTSIGDYLMIYGLFLWLIVTFLVVEFKGGGQRWTAEGWPSMPRSTPRPLSVCLACRASCSACWCAATKSPRSSSPSFYWRACWPCGVRPIPPAASSTPSSPPPSP
;
A
#
# COMPACT_ATOMS: atom_id res chain seq x y z
N MET A 1 -5.83 -14.96 11.16
CA MET A 1 -5.73 -13.61 11.75
C MET A 1 -4.29 -13.19 12.06
N GLN A 2 -3.40 -14.07 12.55
CA GLN A 2 -1.96 -13.83 12.82
C GLN A 2 -1.11 -12.95 11.86
N TRP A 3 -1.52 -12.77 10.60
CA TRP A 3 -0.80 -11.99 9.58
C TRP A 3 -1.13 -10.49 9.56
N VAL A 4 -2.18 -10.08 10.27
CA VAL A 4 -2.58 -8.67 10.42
C VAL A 4 -1.49 -7.89 11.15
N ASP A 5 -1.21 -6.68 10.65
CA ASP A 5 -0.15 -5.77 11.12
C ASP A 5 1.26 -6.41 11.28
N ARG A 6 1.54 -7.48 10.51
CA ARG A 6 2.90 -8.06 10.46
C ARG A 6 3.74 -7.29 9.44
N PRO A 7 4.78 -6.54 9.84
CA PRO A 7 5.51 -5.65 8.95
C PRO A 7 6.19 -6.41 7.81
N ALA A 8 5.87 -6.02 6.57
CA ALA A 8 6.49 -6.57 5.37
C ALA A 8 8.02 -6.41 5.41
N ILE A 9 8.74 -7.36 4.81
CA ILE A 9 10.22 -7.48 4.85
C ILE A 9 10.77 -7.77 6.26
N LEU A 10 10.47 -6.95 7.27
CA LEU A 10 11.03 -7.05 8.61
C LEU A 10 10.59 -8.31 9.37
N PHE A 11 9.29 -8.65 9.40
CA PHE A 11 8.82 -9.84 10.12
C PHE A 11 9.41 -11.14 9.54
N PRO A 12 9.41 -11.36 8.20
CA PRO A 12 10.11 -12.50 7.59
C PRO A 12 11.61 -12.54 7.88
N LEU A 13 12.31 -11.41 7.75
CA LEU A 13 13.75 -11.32 8.01
C LEU A 13 14.07 -11.73 9.45
N THR A 14 13.30 -11.20 10.40
CA THR A 14 13.42 -11.47 11.84
C THR A 14 13.23 -12.95 12.14
N ASN A 15 12.20 -13.56 11.56
CA ASN A 15 11.93 -14.99 11.73
C ASN A 15 13.01 -15.87 11.09
N MET A 16 13.51 -15.51 9.90
CA MET A 16 14.63 -16.20 9.26
C MET A 16 15.95 -16.08 10.06
N LEU A 17 16.17 -14.96 10.76
CA LEU A 17 17.37 -14.70 11.57
C LEU A 17 17.34 -15.44 12.92
N PHE A 18 16.27 -15.32 13.68
CA PHE A 18 16.19 -15.89 15.03
C PHE A 18 15.76 -17.36 15.01
N TYR A 19 14.61 -17.68 14.41
CA TYR A 19 14.01 -19.02 14.49
C TYR A 19 14.43 -19.95 13.34
N GLY A 20 14.75 -19.39 12.16
CA GLY A 20 15.06 -20.15 10.94
C GLY A 20 16.50 -20.65 10.81
N MET A 21 17.47 -19.76 10.66
CA MET A 21 18.89 -20.12 10.45
C MET A 21 19.72 -20.18 11.75
N GLY A 22 19.22 -19.59 12.82
CA GLY A 22 20.02 -19.23 14.00
C GLY A 22 20.87 -17.98 13.75
N LEU A 23 21.07 -17.19 14.82
CA LEU A 23 21.50 -15.79 14.73
C LEU A 23 22.80 -15.56 13.95
N LEU A 24 23.88 -16.29 14.24
CA LEU A 24 25.18 -16.05 13.58
C LEU A 24 25.18 -16.46 12.11
N ALA A 25 24.57 -17.59 11.76
CA ALA A 25 24.46 -18.05 10.38
C ALA A 25 23.55 -17.13 9.54
N GLY A 26 22.45 -16.66 10.13
CA GLY A 26 21.58 -15.67 9.52
C GLY A 26 22.29 -14.32 9.27
N ILE A 27 23.03 -13.81 10.26
CA ILE A 27 23.84 -12.59 10.10
C ILE A 27 24.90 -12.76 9.02
N ALA A 28 25.65 -13.87 9.02
CA ALA A 28 26.66 -14.14 8.01
C ALA A 28 26.07 -14.19 6.59
N ALA A 29 24.94 -14.88 6.42
CA ALA A 29 24.24 -14.97 5.14
C ALA A 29 23.76 -13.61 4.61
N TRP A 30 23.10 -12.80 5.44
CA TRP A 30 22.55 -11.51 5.03
C TRP A 30 23.62 -10.42 4.84
N LEU A 31 24.73 -10.45 5.62
CA LEU A 31 25.90 -9.62 5.36
C LEU A 31 26.61 -10.04 4.06
N GLY A 32 26.68 -11.35 3.77
CA GLY A 32 27.24 -11.88 2.52
C GLY A 32 26.44 -11.43 1.30
N PHE A 33 25.11 -11.57 1.35
CA PHE A 33 24.19 -11.02 0.35
C PHE A 33 24.38 -9.52 0.14
N SER A 34 24.41 -8.74 1.24
CA SER A 34 24.55 -7.28 1.18
C SER A 34 25.89 -6.84 0.57
N TRP A 35 26.97 -7.56 0.89
CA TRP A 35 28.30 -7.26 0.33
C TRP A 35 28.42 -7.66 -1.13
N ALA A 36 27.86 -8.81 -1.51
CA ALA A 36 27.80 -9.27 -2.89
C ALA A 36 26.99 -8.30 -3.78
N LEU A 37 25.82 -7.85 -3.30
CA LEU A 37 25.02 -6.80 -3.93
C LEU A 37 25.80 -5.49 -4.08
N TRP A 38 26.56 -5.07 -3.05
CA TRP A 38 27.42 -3.89 -3.13
C TRP A 38 28.54 -4.02 -4.19
N ARG A 39 29.13 -5.21 -4.37
CA ARG A 39 30.12 -5.45 -5.45
C ARG A 39 29.48 -5.31 -6.84
N ILE A 40 28.24 -5.76 -7.01
CA ILE A 40 27.45 -5.60 -8.24
C ILE A 40 27.13 -4.13 -8.51
N LEU A 41 26.57 -3.41 -7.54
CA LEU A 41 26.25 -1.98 -7.66
C LEU A 41 27.49 -1.10 -7.89
N ARG A 42 28.68 -1.56 -7.51
CA ARG A 42 29.97 -0.90 -7.77
C ARG A 42 30.65 -1.33 -9.07
N GLY A 43 30.08 -2.27 -9.84
CA GLY A 43 30.67 -2.75 -11.09
C GLY A 43 32.08 -3.35 -10.92
N ARG A 44 32.34 -4.03 -9.79
CA ARG A 44 33.64 -4.68 -9.53
C ARG A 44 33.91 -5.77 -10.57
N PRO A 45 35.16 -6.04 -11.02
CA PRO A 45 35.43 -6.97 -12.12
C PRO A 45 34.86 -8.38 -11.97
N ASP A 46 34.62 -8.82 -10.74
CA ASP A 46 34.07 -10.12 -10.36
C ASP A 46 32.54 -10.13 -10.10
N TRP A 47 31.84 -9.01 -10.35
CA TRP A 47 30.40 -8.85 -10.03
C TRP A 47 29.50 -9.98 -10.53
N TRP A 48 29.82 -10.52 -11.71
CA TRP A 48 29.07 -11.57 -12.40
C TRP A 48 29.04 -12.88 -11.61
N GLN A 49 30.06 -13.17 -10.79
CA GLN A 49 30.14 -14.37 -9.94
C GLN A 49 29.04 -14.40 -8.88
N HIS A 50 28.56 -13.22 -8.47
CA HIS A 50 27.51 -13.08 -7.45
C HIS A 50 26.12 -12.89 -8.06
N ALA A 51 26.04 -12.50 -9.34
CA ALA A 51 24.82 -11.97 -9.94
C ALA A 51 23.64 -12.95 -9.89
N ILE A 52 23.87 -14.24 -10.11
CA ILE A 52 22.83 -15.27 -10.07
C ILE A 52 22.27 -15.44 -8.64
N LEU A 53 23.16 -15.64 -7.65
CA LEU A 53 22.75 -15.86 -6.26
C LEU A 53 22.07 -14.62 -5.66
N VAL A 54 22.62 -13.42 -5.90
CA VAL A 54 22.02 -12.16 -5.42
C VAL A 54 20.68 -11.88 -6.12
N SER A 55 20.54 -12.21 -7.41
CA SER A 55 19.25 -12.05 -8.11
C SER A 55 18.21 -13.06 -7.59
N TRP A 56 18.59 -14.33 -7.40
CA TRP A 56 17.68 -15.35 -6.85
C TRP A 56 17.22 -14.98 -5.44
N VAL A 57 18.16 -14.76 -4.51
CA VAL A 57 17.85 -14.39 -3.13
C VAL A 57 17.05 -13.08 -3.09
N GLY A 58 17.48 -12.04 -3.81
CA GLY A 58 16.84 -10.73 -3.79
C GLY A 58 15.43 -10.75 -4.35
N VAL A 59 15.25 -11.25 -5.59
CA VAL A 59 13.92 -11.28 -6.24
C VAL A 59 12.95 -12.16 -5.46
N TYR A 60 13.38 -13.36 -5.05
CA TYR A 60 12.51 -14.29 -4.34
C TYR A 60 12.16 -13.79 -2.93
N PHE A 61 13.15 -13.29 -2.17
CA PHE A 61 12.89 -12.71 -0.84
C PHE A 61 11.92 -11.53 -0.91
N PHE A 62 12.17 -10.51 -1.76
CA PHE A 62 11.28 -9.37 -1.84
C PHE A 62 9.90 -9.74 -2.43
N PHE A 63 9.81 -10.76 -3.29
CA PHE A 63 8.54 -11.26 -3.82
C PHE A 63 7.67 -11.96 -2.76
N ILE A 64 8.27 -12.75 -1.86
CA ILE A 64 7.54 -13.48 -0.80
C ILE A 64 7.33 -12.58 0.45
N ALA A 65 8.34 -11.80 0.85
CA ALA A 65 8.27 -10.96 2.06
C ALA A 65 7.34 -9.75 1.96
N THR A 66 6.79 -9.48 0.77
CA THR A 66 5.72 -8.51 0.50
C THR A 66 4.35 -9.16 0.34
N ARG A 67 4.23 -10.49 0.45
CA ARG A 67 2.93 -11.19 0.42
C ARG A 67 2.20 -11.03 1.75
N TRP A 68 0.89 -11.28 1.68
CA TRP A 68 0.01 -11.28 2.83
C TRP A 68 0.45 -12.29 3.91
N VAL A 69 0.55 -13.57 3.49
CA VAL A 69 1.05 -14.69 4.31
C VAL A 69 2.57 -14.65 4.33
N LYS A 70 3.18 -14.64 5.52
CA LYS A 70 4.61 -14.35 5.74
C LYS A 70 5.38 -15.53 6.37
N SER A 71 4.87 -16.75 6.19
CA SER A 71 5.42 -17.98 6.79
C SER A 71 6.83 -18.31 6.27
N VAL A 72 7.72 -18.68 7.19
CA VAL A 72 9.15 -18.98 7.00
C VAL A 72 9.35 -20.14 6.03
N ARG A 73 8.43 -21.11 6.02
CA ARG A 73 8.47 -22.26 5.10
C ARG A 73 8.51 -21.85 3.63
N TYR A 74 7.93 -20.70 3.27
CA TYR A 74 7.98 -20.18 1.90
C TYR A 74 9.32 -19.54 1.54
N PHE A 75 10.27 -19.38 2.47
CA PHE A 75 11.62 -18.89 2.21
C PHE A 75 12.67 -19.99 2.06
N LEU A 76 12.33 -21.27 2.32
CA LEU A 76 13.27 -22.39 2.20
C LEU A 76 14.07 -22.41 0.87
N PRO A 77 13.51 -22.07 -0.31
CA PRO A 77 14.26 -22.07 -1.58
C PRO A 77 15.42 -21.06 -1.67
N ILE A 78 15.55 -20.09 -0.76
CA ILE A 78 16.70 -19.17 -0.72
C ILE A 78 17.74 -19.50 0.35
N TYR A 79 17.46 -20.41 1.30
CA TYR A 79 18.39 -20.77 2.38
C TYR A 79 19.75 -21.29 1.84
N PRO A 80 19.82 -22.21 0.84
CA PRO A 80 21.12 -22.68 0.33
C PRO A 80 21.95 -21.56 -0.31
N ALA A 81 21.32 -20.65 -1.07
CA ALA A 81 21.99 -19.52 -1.69
C ALA A 81 22.48 -18.49 -0.65
N LEU A 82 21.69 -18.26 0.39
CA LEU A 82 22.05 -17.44 1.55
C LEU A 82 23.26 -18.01 2.30
N PHE A 83 23.29 -19.33 2.58
CA PHE A 83 24.44 -19.97 3.21
C PHE A 83 25.71 -19.95 2.34
N ILE A 84 25.59 -20.11 1.02
CA ILE A 84 26.74 -19.96 0.09
C ILE A 84 27.30 -18.53 0.15
N LEU A 85 26.44 -17.51 0.19
CA LEU A 85 26.85 -16.11 0.34
C LEU A 85 27.49 -15.82 1.71
N GLY A 86 27.01 -16.46 2.79
CA GLY A 86 27.61 -16.37 4.12
C GLY A 86 28.98 -17.07 4.23
N ALA A 87 29.13 -18.24 3.62
CA ALA A 87 30.42 -18.93 3.53
C ALA A 87 31.44 -18.09 2.72
N TRP A 88 30.99 -17.49 1.61
CA TRP A 88 31.80 -16.57 0.81
C TRP A 88 32.24 -15.31 1.59
N LEU A 89 31.36 -14.72 2.41
CA LEU A 89 31.69 -13.62 3.31
C LEU A 89 32.84 -14.00 4.24
N LEU A 90 32.71 -15.11 4.97
CA LEU A 90 33.71 -15.57 5.94
C LEU A 90 35.05 -15.89 5.26
N TRP A 91 35.02 -16.49 4.06
CA TRP A 91 36.22 -16.75 3.25
C TRP A 91 36.92 -15.48 2.75
N GLU A 92 36.18 -14.51 2.20
CA GLU A 92 36.74 -13.25 1.72
C GLU A 92 37.22 -12.35 2.89
N LEU A 93 36.62 -12.48 4.09
CA LEU A 93 37.15 -11.89 5.32
C LEU A 93 38.46 -12.56 5.75
N TRP A 94 38.54 -13.89 5.75
CA TRP A 94 39.77 -14.64 6.07
C TRP A 94 40.91 -14.23 5.14
N ARG A 95 40.65 -14.18 3.82
CA ARG A 95 41.60 -13.76 2.78
C ARG A 95 42.06 -12.30 2.93
N ARG A 96 41.26 -11.43 3.57
CA ARG A 96 41.61 -10.03 3.85
C ARG A 96 42.24 -9.82 5.23
N ALA A 97 42.12 -10.80 6.12
CA ALA A 97 42.80 -10.85 7.40
C ALA A 97 44.26 -11.34 7.28
N ASP A 98 44.70 -11.76 6.10
CA ASP A 98 46.04 -12.30 5.89
C ASP A 98 47.16 -11.35 6.36
N GLY A 99 48.23 -11.93 6.91
CA GLY A 99 49.27 -11.23 7.65
C GLY A 99 48.85 -10.66 9.02
N ARG A 100 47.56 -10.69 9.40
CA ARG A 100 47.06 -10.11 10.67
C ARG A 100 46.48 -11.20 11.58
N ARG A 101 47.35 -11.86 12.35
CA ARG A 101 47.00 -12.99 13.24
C ARG A 101 45.75 -12.78 14.11
N TRP A 102 45.54 -11.59 14.68
CA TRP A 102 44.36 -11.29 15.49
C TRP A 102 43.06 -11.27 14.67
N ALA A 103 43.10 -10.76 13.43
CA ALA A 103 41.94 -10.74 12.55
C ALA A 103 41.65 -12.13 11.98
N GLN A 104 42.70 -12.93 11.70
CA GLN A 104 42.55 -14.35 11.35
C GLN A 104 41.91 -15.13 12.51
N ALA A 105 42.34 -14.91 13.76
CA ALA A 105 41.73 -15.54 14.93
C ALA A 105 40.24 -15.19 15.08
N LEU A 106 39.84 -13.94 14.86
CA LEU A 106 38.43 -13.54 14.87
C LEU A 106 37.61 -14.20 13.75
N VAL A 107 38.17 -14.35 12.54
CA VAL A 107 37.45 -15.02 11.43
C VAL A 107 37.41 -16.54 11.61
N ALA A 108 38.46 -17.16 12.16
CA ALA A 108 38.42 -18.57 12.56
C ALA A 108 37.36 -18.81 13.64
N LEU A 109 37.29 -17.93 14.64
CA LEU A 109 36.25 -17.97 15.67
C LEU A 109 34.84 -17.83 15.05
N ALA A 110 34.65 -16.92 14.09
CA ALA A 110 33.38 -16.79 13.37
C ALA A 110 33.03 -18.06 12.55
N LEU A 111 34.01 -18.64 11.85
CA LEU A 111 33.86 -19.90 11.10
C LEU A 111 33.50 -21.10 11.99
N ILE A 112 33.96 -21.11 13.25
CA ILE A 112 33.67 -22.14 14.25
C ILE A 112 32.33 -21.90 14.95
N LEU A 113 32.06 -20.67 15.40
CA LEU A 113 30.82 -20.33 16.11
C LEU A 113 29.58 -20.35 15.22
N THR A 114 29.71 -20.06 13.92
CA THR A 114 28.56 -20.07 12.98
C THR A 114 27.85 -21.43 12.95
N PRO A 115 28.49 -22.56 12.61
CA PRO A 115 27.84 -23.87 12.65
C PRO A 115 27.54 -24.33 14.08
N LEU A 116 28.42 -24.05 15.07
CA LEU A 116 28.18 -24.47 16.46
C LEU A 116 26.91 -23.83 17.05
N THR A 117 26.65 -22.54 16.81
CA THR A 117 25.45 -21.88 17.34
C THR A 117 24.17 -22.33 16.64
N SER A 118 24.20 -22.61 15.33
CA SER A 118 23.04 -23.22 14.65
C SER A 118 22.79 -24.68 15.10
N LEU A 119 23.84 -25.46 15.40
CA LEU A 119 23.69 -26.80 15.99
C LEU A 119 23.17 -26.75 17.43
N TRP A 120 23.62 -25.78 18.23
CA TRP A 120 23.15 -25.57 19.60
C TRP A 120 21.68 -25.08 19.63
N TRP A 121 21.29 -24.24 18.66
CA TRP A 121 19.90 -23.85 18.43
C TRP A 121 19.02 -25.05 18.08
N ALA A 122 19.45 -25.89 17.14
CA ALA A 122 18.74 -27.12 16.79
C ALA A 122 18.61 -28.08 17.98
N TYR A 123 19.65 -28.23 18.81
CA TYR A 123 19.59 -29.01 20.04
C TYR A 123 18.52 -28.47 21.02
N GLY A 124 18.53 -27.16 21.30
CA GLY A 124 17.53 -26.52 22.18
C GLY A 124 16.10 -26.68 21.66
N PHE A 125 15.89 -26.63 20.33
CA PHE A 125 14.57 -26.90 19.74
C PHE A 125 14.14 -28.37 19.95
N THR A 126 15.08 -29.33 19.95
CA THR A 126 14.74 -30.73 20.26
C THR A 126 14.38 -31.02 21.72
N GLU A 127 14.63 -30.12 22.67
CA GLU A 127 14.17 -30.26 24.06
C GLU A 127 12.65 -30.09 24.22
N ILE A 128 11.99 -29.45 23.25
CA ILE A 128 10.53 -29.30 23.22
C ILE A 128 9.89 -30.68 23.08
N TYR A 129 10.31 -31.47 22.09
CA TYR A 129 9.84 -32.83 21.83
C TYR A 129 10.31 -33.88 22.85
N ARG A 130 11.11 -33.50 23.86
CA ARG A 130 11.51 -34.37 24.98
C ARG A 130 10.61 -34.22 26.20
N GLN A 131 9.76 -33.19 26.21
CA GLN A 131 8.77 -32.95 27.25
C GLN A 131 7.39 -33.45 26.79
N PRO A 132 6.46 -33.78 27.70
CA PRO A 132 5.07 -34.01 27.32
C PRO A 132 4.51 -32.75 26.64
N LEU A 133 3.72 -32.94 25.58
CA LEU A 133 2.96 -31.85 24.94
C LEU A 133 2.22 -31.04 26.02
N THR A 134 2.30 -29.71 25.95
CA THR A 134 1.68 -28.77 26.92
C THR A 134 0.22 -29.11 27.26
N ARG A 135 -0.58 -29.49 26.25
CA ARG A 135 -1.97 -29.93 26.40
C ARG A 135 -2.13 -31.23 27.20
N VAL A 136 -1.19 -32.16 27.07
CA VAL A 136 -1.16 -33.42 27.82
C VAL A 136 -0.69 -33.17 29.26
N ALA A 137 0.34 -32.34 29.46
CA ALA A 137 0.78 -31.92 30.79
C ALA A 137 -0.34 -31.19 31.56
N ALA A 138 -1.03 -30.26 30.89
CA ALA A 138 -2.23 -29.61 31.41
C ALA A 138 -3.35 -30.61 31.71
N SER A 139 -3.58 -31.60 30.83
CA SER A 139 -4.59 -32.65 31.06
C SER A 139 -4.30 -33.45 32.32
N TYR A 140 -3.05 -33.86 32.56
CA TYR A 140 -2.64 -34.59 33.76
C TYR A 140 -2.92 -33.75 35.02
N TRP A 141 -2.44 -32.50 35.03
CA TRP A 141 -2.69 -31.57 36.14
C TRP A 141 -4.19 -31.37 36.41
N MET A 142 -5.01 -31.25 35.36
CA MET A 142 -6.47 -31.11 35.49
C MET A 142 -7.16 -32.36 36.07
N TYR A 143 -6.65 -33.57 35.82
CA TYR A 143 -7.17 -34.80 36.43
C TYR A 143 -6.81 -34.97 37.91
N GLU A 144 -5.91 -34.15 38.43
CA GLU A 144 -5.49 -34.10 39.83
C GLU A 144 -6.16 -32.94 40.57
N HIS A 145 -6.13 -31.73 39.98
CA HIS A 145 -6.43 -30.47 40.67
C HIS A 145 -7.83 -29.89 40.39
N ILE A 146 -8.52 -30.30 39.32
CA ILE A 146 -9.91 -29.89 39.08
C ILE A 146 -10.86 -30.91 39.74
N PRO A 147 -11.76 -30.51 40.65
CA PRO A 147 -12.67 -31.45 41.30
C PRO A 147 -13.70 -32.00 40.30
N SER A 148 -13.89 -33.32 40.28
CA SER A 148 -15.08 -33.93 39.65
C SER A 148 -16.27 -33.91 40.62
N ALA A 149 -17.33 -34.69 40.39
CA ALA A 149 -18.46 -34.73 41.33
C ALA A 149 -18.07 -35.24 42.75
N GLY A 150 -17.01 -36.04 42.86
CA GLY A 150 -16.50 -36.51 44.15
C GLY A 150 -15.01 -36.81 44.14
N THR A 151 -14.40 -36.73 45.31
CA THR A 151 -12.97 -36.91 45.54
C THR A 151 -12.75 -37.91 46.68
N VAL A 152 -11.92 -38.92 46.47
CA VAL A 152 -11.43 -39.80 47.53
C VAL A 152 -10.29 -39.09 48.26
N LEU A 153 -10.40 -38.97 49.59
CA LEU A 153 -9.37 -38.38 50.45
C LEU A 153 -8.57 -39.50 51.12
N TYR A 154 -7.28 -39.60 50.81
CA TYR A 154 -6.41 -40.67 51.28
C TYR A 154 -5.06 -40.15 51.79
N THR A 155 -4.32 -40.98 52.51
CA THR A 155 -2.98 -40.67 53.01
C THR A 155 -1.99 -41.70 52.48
N THR A 156 -0.90 -41.25 51.87
CA THR A 156 0.15 -42.12 51.31
C THR A 156 1.12 -42.63 52.38
N ALA A 157 1.94 -43.62 52.03
CA ALA A 157 2.91 -44.24 52.94
C ALA A 157 4.00 -43.28 53.48
N ASP A 158 4.14 -42.08 52.89
CA ASP A 158 4.97 -40.96 53.36
C ASP A 158 4.25 -40.02 54.36
N GLY A 159 3.00 -40.34 54.72
CA GLY A 159 2.15 -39.56 55.62
C GLY A 159 1.51 -38.32 54.98
N GLN A 160 1.64 -38.11 53.66
CA GLN A 160 1.05 -36.95 53.00
C GLN A 160 -0.43 -37.17 52.65
N PRO A 161 -1.30 -36.15 52.81
CA PRO A 161 -2.66 -36.21 52.30
C PRO A 161 -2.68 -36.10 50.77
N ARG A 162 -3.53 -36.91 50.13
CA ARG A 162 -3.74 -36.97 48.69
C ARG A 162 -5.22 -36.97 48.36
N GLU A 163 -5.52 -36.50 47.15
CA GLU A 163 -6.86 -36.43 46.60
C GLU A 163 -6.91 -37.18 45.26
N LEU A 164 -7.94 -38.00 45.05
CA LEU A 164 -8.22 -38.63 43.75
C LEU A 164 -9.64 -38.29 43.31
N GLN A 165 -9.77 -37.65 42.15
CA GLN A 165 -11.06 -37.34 41.53
C GLN A 165 -11.73 -38.63 41.03
N LEU A 166 -13.03 -38.80 41.30
CA LEU A 166 -13.82 -39.96 40.89
C LEU A 166 -14.36 -39.81 39.46
N PRO A 167 -14.51 -40.91 38.70
CA PRO A 167 -15.20 -40.93 37.40
C PRO A 167 -16.72 -40.87 37.59
N LEU A 168 -17.22 -39.74 38.12
CA LEU A 168 -18.65 -39.42 38.20
C LEU A 168 -18.94 -38.07 37.51
N LEU A 169 -19.65 -38.13 36.37
CA LEU A 169 -20.12 -36.98 35.57
C LEU A 169 -21.29 -36.22 36.25
N GLY A 170 -21.68 -36.65 37.45
CA GLY A 170 -22.86 -36.25 38.19
C GLY A 170 -24.00 -37.28 38.13
N ALA A 171 -24.88 -37.24 39.13
CA ALA A 171 -25.98 -38.18 39.32
C ALA A 171 -27.18 -37.50 40.03
N ASN A 172 -28.38 -38.07 39.86
CA ASN A 172 -29.55 -37.70 40.66
C ASN A 172 -29.88 -38.84 41.61
N TRP A 173 -29.49 -38.70 42.87
CA TRP A 173 -29.74 -39.70 43.90
C TRP A 173 -31.11 -39.47 44.54
N ILE A 174 -31.95 -40.50 44.49
CA ILE A 174 -33.22 -40.57 45.21
C ILE A 174 -33.17 -41.74 46.20
N PRO A 175 -33.81 -41.66 47.40
CA PRO A 175 -33.71 -42.71 48.41
C PRO A 175 -34.19 -44.10 47.98
N SER A 176 -34.95 -44.19 46.89
CA SER A 176 -35.46 -45.45 46.31
C SER A 176 -34.59 -46.03 45.19
N MET A 177 -33.43 -45.43 44.87
CA MET A 177 -32.58 -45.88 43.76
C MET A 177 -31.71 -47.11 44.10
N GLY A 178 -31.51 -47.39 45.39
CA GLY A 178 -30.48 -48.33 45.85
C GLY A 178 -29.08 -47.70 45.82
N ALA A 179 -28.05 -48.52 46.05
CA ALA A 179 -26.66 -48.08 45.98
C ALA A 179 -26.17 -47.95 44.53
N GLN A 180 -25.52 -46.82 44.22
CA GLN A 180 -24.77 -46.64 42.99
C GLN A 180 -23.31 -47.02 43.22
N THR A 181 -22.80 -47.98 42.46
CA THR A 181 -21.37 -48.35 42.46
C THR A 181 -20.58 -47.44 41.50
N ILE A 182 -19.45 -46.90 41.96
CA ILE A 182 -18.51 -46.06 41.21
C ILE A 182 -17.13 -46.73 41.27
N PRO A 183 -16.59 -47.23 40.13
CA PRO A 183 -15.27 -47.83 40.09
C PRO A 183 -14.18 -46.75 40.16
N PHE A 184 -13.10 -46.99 40.90
CA PHE A 184 -11.91 -46.13 40.90
C PHE A 184 -10.63 -46.93 41.12
N THR A 185 -9.48 -46.34 40.82
CA THR A 185 -8.16 -46.98 40.98
C THR A 185 -7.20 -45.98 41.59
N LEU A 186 -6.62 -46.29 42.75
CA LEU A 186 -5.54 -45.46 43.30
C LEU A 186 -4.26 -45.62 42.45
N PRO A 187 -3.54 -44.53 42.12
CA PRO A 187 -2.29 -44.63 41.36
C PRO A 187 -1.13 -45.22 42.18
N GLU A 188 -1.21 -45.05 43.50
CA GLU A 188 -0.22 -45.43 44.52
C GLU A 188 -0.93 -46.05 45.73
N GLU A 189 -0.18 -46.65 46.66
CA GLU A 189 -0.77 -47.29 47.84
C GLU A 189 -1.07 -46.26 48.93
N GLY A 190 -2.25 -46.34 49.55
CA GLY A 190 -2.61 -45.41 50.60
C GLY A 190 -3.88 -45.77 51.37
N THR A 191 -4.06 -45.07 52.50
CA THR A 191 -5.17 -45.26 53.43
C THR A 191 -6.26 -44.24 53.16
N VAL A 192 -7.41 -44.68 52.65
CA VAL A 192 -8.60 -43.85 52.44
C VAL A 192 -9.25 -43.53 53.78
N THR A 193 -9.59 -42.26 53.99
CA THR A 193 -10.19 -41.76 55.24
C THR A 193 -11.60 -41.23 55.06
N ALA A 194 -11.90 -40.66 53.89
CA ALA A 194 -13.18 -40.03 53.59
C ALA A 194 -13.42 -39.91 52.08
N VAL A 195 -14.67 -39.67 51.69
CA VAL A 195 -15.04 -39.20 50.35
C VAL A 195 -15.70 -37.83 50.46
N ARG A 196 -15.21 -36.86 49.68
CA ARG A 196 -15.79 -35.52 49.56
C ARG A 196 -16.58 -35.43 48.26
N TRP A 197 -17.90 -35.31 48.35
CA TRP A 197 -18.72 -34.90 47.22
C TRP A 197 -18.56 -33.38 47.05
N ASN A 198 -18.13 -32.91 45.88
CA ASN A 198 -17.69 -31.52 45.72
C ASN A 198 -18.85 -30.56 45.45
N TYR A 199 -19.88 -31.02 44.73
CA TYR A 199 -20.99 -30.21 44.27
C TYR A 199 -22.32 -30.95 44.48
N LEU A 200 -22.81 -31.00 45.70
CA LEU A 200 -24.17 -31.47 46.01
C LEU A 200 -25.14 -30.30 46.11
N ARG A 201 -26.34 -30.42 45.53
CA ARG A 201 -27.47 -29.53 45.77
C ARG A 201 -28.78 -30.30 45.92
N SER A 202 -29.80 -29.65 46.48
CA SER A 202 -31.15 -30.21 46.62
C SER A 202 -31.79 -30.42 45.25
N ALA A 203 -32.33 -31.62 44.97
CA ALA A 203 -33.02 -31.89 43.71
C ALA A 203 -34.38 -31.17 43.58
N SER A 204 -34.91 -30.62 44.68
CA SER A 204 -36.13 -29.80 44.69
C SER A 204 -35.85 -28.29 44.60
N GLY A 205 -34.58 -27.88 44.72
CA GLY A 205 -34.16 -26.49 44.93
C GLY A 205 -34.49 -25.93 46.34
N GLN A 206 -35.28 -26.64 47.16
CA GLN A 206 -35.64 -26.20 48.50
C GLN A 206 -34.59 -26.61 49.54
N THR A 207 -34.53 -25.88 50.66
CA THR A 207 -33.64 -26.19 51.79
C THR A 207 -34.12 -27.44 52.52
N GLU A 208 -33.51 -28.57 52.18
CA GLU A 208 -33.85 -29.89 52.70
C GLU A 208 -32.62 -30.56 53.36
N THR A 209 -32.81 -31.75 53.92
CA THR A 209 -31.72 -32.51 54.58
C THR A 209 -31.59 -33.89 53.96
N ALA A 210 -30.37 -34.26 53.59
CA ALA A 210 -30.02 -35.59 53.10
C ALA A 210 -28.98 -36.23 54.01
N THR A 211 -29.09 -37.55 54.22
CA THR A 211 -28.03 -38.36 54.85
C THR A 211 -27.41 -39.21 53.76
N ILE A 212 -26.21 -38.81 53.33
CA ILE A 212 -25.43 -39.53 52.32
C ILE A 212 -24.65 -40.64 53.02
N GLN A 213 -24.77 -41.86 52.53
CA GLN A 213 -24.05 -43.04 52.99
C GLN A 213 -23.07 -43.48 51.90
N VAL A 214 -21.86 -43.84 52.30
CA VAL A 214 -20.78 -44.29 51.42
C VAL A 214 -20.19 -45.58 52.00
N ALA A 215 -20.00 -46.60 51.16
CA ALA A 215 -19.37 -47.86 51.54
C ALA A 215 -18.19 -48.19 50.61
N LEU A 216 -17.15 -48.81 51.19
CA LEU A 216 -15.90 -49.14 50.52
C LEU A 216 -15.33 -50.43 51.14
N ASN A 217 -15.52 -51.55 50.44
CA ASN A 217 -15.38 -52.89 51.01
C ASN A 217 -16.22 -53.03 52.30
N ASP A 218 -15.68 -53.59 53.38
CA ASP A 218 -16.41 -53.77 54.65
C ASP A 218 -16.61 -52.48 55.47
N GLN A 219 -16.07 -51.34 55.01
CA GLN A 219 -16.12 -50.06 55.74
C GLN A 219 -17.24 -49.16 55.22
N MET A 220 -18.04 -48.61 56.15
CA MET A 220 -19.13 -47.68 55.86
C MET A 220 -18.92 -46.33 56.53
N GLY A 221 -19.47 -45.28 55.94
CA GLY A 221 -19.47 -43.92 56.48
C GLY A 221 -20.78 -43.21 56.14
N GLU A 222 -21.25 -42.31 57.01
CA GLU A 222 -22.43 -41.50 56.71
C GLU A 222 -22.30 -40.04 57.15
N LYS A 223 -22.98 -39.15 56.42
CA LYS A 223 -23.02 -37.72 56.72
C LYS A 223 -24.40 -37.15 56.43
N ARG A 224 -25.03 -36.59 57.48
CA ARG A 224 -26.20 -35.73 57.36
C ARG A 224 -25.78 -34.31 56.98
N ALA A 225 -26.35 -33.76 55.91
CA ALA A 225 -26.05 -32.45 55.36
C ALA A 225 -27.32 -31.68 54.97
N GLY A 226 -27.32 -30.35 55.21
CA GLY A 226 -28.37 -29.44 54.75
C GLY A 226 -28.03 -28.86 53.38
N LEU A 227 -28.89 -29.14 52.40
CA LEU A 227 -28.71 -28.76 51.00
C LEU A 227 -29.89 -27.88 50.56
N ASP A 228 -29.60 -26.93 49.68
CA ASP A 228 -30.57 -26.10 48.96
C ASP A 228 -30.12 -26.04 47.49
N ASP A 229 -30.56 -25.07 46.70
CA ASP A 229 -30.16 -24.98 45.29
C ASP A 229 -28.66 -24.59 45.09
N THR A 230 -27.95 -24.19 46.16
CA THR A 230 -26.51 -23.89 46.06
C THR A 230 -25.66 -25.17 46.02
N ARG A 231 -24.64 -25.20 45.14
CA ARG A 231 -23.64 -26.27 45.11
C ARG A 231 -22.81 -26.25 46.40
N ARG A 232 -22.76 -27.38 47.12
CA ARG A 232 -22.03 -27.53 48.39
C ARG A 232 -21.13 -28.75 48.41
N ALA A 233 -19.95 -28.59 48.99
CA ALA A 233 -19.06 -29.70 49.29
C ALA A 233 -19.49 -30.41 50.58
N VAL A 234 -19.56 -31.75 50.56
CA VAL A 234 -19.92 -32.59 51.70
C VAL A 234 -18.92 -33.74 51.85
N THR A 235 -18.15 -33.73 52.92
CA THR A 235 -17.22 -34.82 53.28
C THR A 235 -17.91 -35.86 54.16
N VAL A 236 -17.91 -37.10 53.67
CA VAL A 236 -18.36 -38.32 54.36
C VAL A 236 -17.11 -39.06 54.87
N PRO A 237 -16.83 -39.09 56.19
CA PRO A 237 -15.77 -39.92 56.74
C PRO A 237 -16.18 -41.39 56.75
N LEU A 238 -15.24 -42.30 56.52
CA LEU A 238 -15.42 -43.74 56.79
C LEU A 238 -15.33 -44.00 58.31
N ALA A 239 -15.92 -45.10 58.79
CA ALA A 239 -15.87 -45.48 60.20
C ALA A 239 -14.43 -45.75 60.67
N ASP A 240 -13.71 -46.65 59.99
CA ASP A 240 -12.25 -46.79 60.10
C ASP A 240 -11.56 -46.48 58.77
N PRO A 241 -10.34 -45.89 58.79
CA PRO A 241 -9.54 -45.71 57.58
C PRO A 241 -9.10 -47.04 56.94
N ILE A 242 -9.23 -47.17 55.62
CA ILE A 242 -8.96 -48.43 54.88
C ILE A 242 -7.76 -48.30 53.94
N GLN A 243 -6.77 -49.19 54.08
CA GLN A 243 -5.59 -49.27 53.22
C GLN A 243 -5.94 -50.00 51.91
N LEU A 244 -5.68 -49.35 50.77
CA LEU A 244 -5.97 -49.87 49.44
C LEU A 244 -4.71 -49.99 48.58
N ALA A 245 -4.60 -51.09 47.85
CA ALA A 245 -3.49 -51.38 46.95
C ALA A 245 -3.50 -50.48 45.69
N ALA A 246 -2.30 -50.06 45.29
CA ALA A 246 -2.06 -49.31 44.05
C ALA A 246 -2.47 -50.10 42.80
N ASN A 247 -2.99 -49.39 41.80
CA ASN A 247 -3.29 -49.89 40.45
C ASN A 247 -4.29 -51.07 40.38
N GLN A 248 -5.03 -51.33 41.46
CA GLN A 248 -6.17 -52.26 41.49
C GLN A 248 -7.50 -51.49 41.42
N PRO A 249 -8.53 -52.02 40.74
CA PRO A 249 -9.85 -51.41 40.69
C PRO A 249 -10.61 -51.69 42.00
N HIS A 250 -11.04 -50.62 42.66
CA HIS A 250 -11.86 -50.63 43.86
C HIS A 250 -13.27 -50.12 43.53
N MET A 251 -14.26 -50.55 44.31
CA MET A 251 -15.66 -50.17 44.12
C MET A 251 -16.13 -49.31 45.28
N LEU A 252 -16.56 -48.08 44.99
CA LEU A 252 -17.19 -47.19 45.95
C LEU A 252 -18.71 -47.27 45.78
N GLU A 253 -19.44 -47.62 46.83
CA GLU A 253 -20.90 -47.58 46.81
C GLU A 253 -21.41 -46.31 47.50
N VAL A 254 -22.40 -45.66 46.90
CA VAL A 254 -23.07 -44.47 47.47
C VAL A 254 -24.59 -44.60 47.41
N GLN A 255 -25.25 -44.26 48.51
CA GLN A 255 -26.71 -44.23 48.60
C GLN A 255 -27.20 -43.09 49.52
N LEU A 256 -28.49 -42.81 49.50
CA LEU A 256 -29.15 -41.93 50.47
C LEU A 256 -29.91 -42.78 51.49
N ALA A 257 -29.77 -42.47 52.78
CA ALA A 257 -30.53 -43.17 53.81
C ALA A 257 -32.03 -42.93 53.66
N ALA A 258 -32.85 -43.93 53.99
CA ALA A 258 -34.30 -43.86 53.89
C ALA A 258 -34.89 -42.64 54.63
N GLY A 259 -35.71 -41.84 53.94
CA GLY A 259 -36.26 -40.58 54.47
C GLY A 259 -35.40 -39.33 54.23
N SER A 260 -34.27 -39.45 53.54
CA SER A 260 -33.51 -38.30 53.01
C SER A 260 -34.29 -37.58 51.90
N ALA A 261 -34.02 -36.29 51.70
CA ALA A 261 -34.39 -35.60 50.46
C ALA A 261 -33.53 -36.08 49.26
N ALA A 262 -34.01 -35.84 48.04
CA ALA A 262 -33.29 -36.17 46.81
C ALA A 262 -32.14 -35.17 46.53
N VAL A 263 -31.03 -35.67 45.97
CA VAL A 263 -29.78 -34.93 45.84
C VAL A 263 -29.26 -34.99 44.41
N LEU A 264 -28.95 -33.82 43.84
CA LEU A 264 -28.17 -33.72 42.61
C LEU A 264 -26.68 -33.63 42.99
N ALA A 265 -25.91 -34.61 42.54
CA ALA A 265 -24.46 -34.53 42.46
C ALA A 265 -24.08 -33.96 41.09
N GLU A 266 -23.44 -32.81 41.05
CA GLU A 266 -22.92 -32.15 39.85
C GLU A 266 -21.39 -32.24 39.79
N THR A 267 -20.79 -31.80 38.68
CA THR A 267 -19.33 -31.80 38.48
C THR A 267 -18.90 -30.47 37.85
N SER A 268 -17.60 -30.17 37.88
CA SER A 268 -17.04 -28.97 37.25
C SER A 268 -17.42 -28.85 35.78
N VAL A 269 -17.89 -27.67 35.39
CA VAL A 269 -18.09 -27.24 34.01
C VAL A 269 -16.81 -26.57 33.51
N ILE A 270 -16.28 -27.06 32.38
CA ILE A 270 -15.02 -26.62 31.79
C ILE A 270 -15.28 -26.01 30.41
N THR A 271 -14.73 -24.82 30.15
CA THR A 271 -14.86 -24.18 28.83
C THR A 271 -13.92 -24.82 27.81
N SER A 272 -14.31 -24.76 26.54
CA SER A 272 -13.40 -24.91 25.39
C SER A 272 -13.63 -23.78 24.40
N GLU A 273 -12.59 -23.36 23.66
CA GLU A 273 -12.73 -22.39 22.59
C GLU A 273 -13.06 -23.06 21.25
N HIS A 274 -13.92 -22.43 20.46
CA HIS A 274 -14.16 -22.84 19.07
C HIS A 274 -12.88 -22.63 18.24
N TRP A 275 -12.55 -23.60 17.38
CA TRP A 275 -11.25 -23.75 16.71
C TRP A 275 -10.08 -24.16 17.62
N ASP A 276 -10.32 -24.67 18.83
CA ASP A 276 -9.26 -25.27 19.64
C ASP A 276 -9.60 -26.61 20.31
N ASP A 277 -8.59 -27.25 20.90
CA ASP A 277 -8.74 -28.55 21.57
C ASP A 277 -9.42 -28.36 22.94
N ALA A 278 -10.50 -29.11 23.20
CA ALA A 278 -11.06 -29.22 24.54
C ALA A 278 -10.10 -29.98 25.46
N LEU A 279 -9.77 -29.40 26.62
CA LEU A 279 -8.99 -30.04 27.67
C LEU A 279 -9.90 -30.36 28.88
N PRO A 280 -9.64 -31.43 29.66
CA PRO A 280 -8.55 -32.39 29.50
C PRO A 280 -8.74 -33.24 28.23
N THR A 281 -7.64 -33.84 27.78
CA THR A 281 -7.65 -34.88 26.74
C THR A 281 -7.82 -36.27 27.34
N ARG A 282 -8.28 -37.25 26.54
CA ARG A 282 -8.42 -38.64 26.96
C ARG A 282 -7.03 -39.29 27.12
N THR A 283 -6.56 -39.42 28.35
CA THR A 283 -5.21 -39.90 28.68
C THR A 283 -5.22 -40.67 30.00
N LEU A 284 -4.17 -41.47 30.29
CA LEU A 284 -4.07 -42.29 31.52
C LEU A 284 -5.28 -43.23 31.74
N GLY A 285 -5.97 -43.63 30.66
CA GLY A 285 -7.20 -44.41 30.72
C GLY A 285 -8.46 -43.65 31.16
N ARG A 286 -8.36 -42.35 31.47
CA ARG A 286 -9.46 -41.48 31.89
C ARG A 286 -10.11 -40.81 30.67
N ASP A 287 -11.45 -40.77 30.64
CA ASP A 287 -12.22 -40.11 29.58
C ASP A 287 -12.99 -38.90 30.14
N PRO A 288 -12.56 -37.66 29.87
CA PRO A 288 -12.91 -36.52 30.72
C PRO A 288 -14.39 -36.16 30.61
N TYR A 289 -14.88 -36.01 29.37
CA TYR A 289 -16.23 -35.52 29.09
C TYR A 289 -17.32 -36.61 29.08
N SER A 290 -16.98 -37.86 29.39
CA SER A 290 -17.94 -38.96 29.60
C SER A 290 -17.94 -39.50 31.03
N GLN A 291 -16.86 -39.26 31.80
CA GLN A 291 -16.72 -39.79 33.16
C GLN A 291 -16.50 -38.71 34.24
N TYR A 292 -15.83 -37.59 33.98
CA TYR A 292 -15.36 -36.68 35.04
C TYR A 292 -16.02 -35.30 35.02
N TYR A 293 -16.06 -34.62 33.87
CA TYR A 293 -16.33 -33.18 33.76
C TYR A 293 -17.35 -32.88 32.66
N ARG A 294 -18.07 -31.76 32.76
CA ARG A 294 -19.00 -31.30 31.72
C ARG A 294 -18.38 -30.17 30.91
N GLY A 295 -18.72 -30.11 29.62
CA GLY A 295 -18.54 -28.89 28.84
C GLY A 295 -19.72 -27.94 29.05
N LEU A 296 -19.58 -26.69 28.61
CA LEU A 296 -20.68 -25.71 28.57
C LEU A 296 -21.91 -26.26 27.83
N SER A 297 -23.10 -25.93 28.32
CA SER A 297 -24.40 -26.31 27.73
C SER A 297 -24.56 -25.84 26.28
N THR A 298 -23.95 -24.71 25.91
CA THR A 298 -23.92 -24.16 24.54
C THR A 298 -22.83 -24.75 23.64
N GLY A 299 -21.97 -25.61 24.16
CA GLY A 299 -20.77 -26.09 23.47
C GLY A 299 -19.60 -25.10 23.52
N ALA A 300 -18.62 -25.28 22.62
CA ALA A 300 -17.37 -24.51 22.60
C ALA A 300 -17.61 -23.02 22.25
N MET A 301 -16.95 -22.13 22.98
CA MET A 301 -17.13 -20.67 22.90
C MET A 301 -16.67 -20.11 21.54
N PRO A 302 -17.55 -19.53 20.70
CA PRO A 302 -17.19 -18.88 19.43
C PRO A 302 -16.53 -17.50 19.63
N THR A 303 -15.42 -17.44 20.37
CA THR A 303 -14.65 -16.21 20.63
C THR A 303 -14.19 -15.52 19.35
N THR A 304 -14.00 -16.27 18.26
CA THR A 304 -13.60 -15.79 16.92
C THR A 304 -14.74 -15.28 16.03
N ASN A 305 -16.02 -15.37 16.44
CA ASN A 305 -17.12 -14.69 15.74
C ASN A 305 -17.08 -13.17 16.02
N PRO A 306 -17.47 -12.28 15.08
CA PRO A 306 -17.52 -10.83 15.33
C PRO A 306 -18.34 -10.45 16.56
N ASP A 307 -17.93 -9.39 17.26
CA ASP A 307 -18.60 -8.97 18.49
C ASP A 307 -19.94 -8.27 18.23
N SER A 308 -20.90 -8.49 19.13
CA SER A 308 -22.28 -8.00 19.03
C SER A 308 -22.96 -8.05 20.39
N ASP A 309 -24.11 -7.40 20.54
CA ASP A 309 -24.90 -7.47 21.78
C ASP A 309 -25.36 -8.91 22.09
N GLN A 310 -25.71 -9.70 21.07
CA GLN A 310 -26.03 -11.13 21.24
C GLN A 310 -24.82 -11.89 21.83
N LYS A 311 -23.64 -11.74 21.22
CA LYS A 311 -22.42 -12.40 21.74
C LYS A 311 -22.07 -11.93 23.16
N ARG A 312 -22.38 -10.68 23.53
CA ARG A 312 -22.20 -10.21 24.92
C ARG A 312 -23.07 -11.01 25.91
N LEU A 313 -24.33 -11.29 25.55
CA LEU A 313 -25.22 -12.13 26.37
C LEU A 313 -24.75 -13.59 26.42
N GLU A 314 -24.25 -14.14 25.31
CA GLU A 314 -23.68 -15.49 25.28
C GLU A 314 -22.44 -15.60 26.20
N VAL A 315 -21.54 -14.61 26.17
CA VAL A 315 -20.36 -14.52 27.07
C VAL A 315 -20.77 -14.46 28.54
N TYR A 316 -21.84 -13.75 28.89
CA TYR A 316 -22.37 -13.75 30.25
C TYR A 316 -22.80 -15.16 30.68
N GLY A 317 -23.55 -15.88 29.84
CA GLY A 317 -23.97 -17.26 30.12
C GLY A 317 -22.80 -18.23 30.25
N TRP A 318 -21.79 -18.17 29.38
CA TRP A 318 -20.60 -19.03 29.46
C TRP A 318 -19.84 -18.85 30.78
N LEU A 319 -19.68 -17.61 31.23
CA LEU A 319 -18.93 -17.28 32.43
C LEU A 319 -19.74 -17.50 33.71
N GLU A 320 -21.07 -17.40 33.65
CA GLU A 320 -21.96 -17.84 34.72
C GLU A 320 -21.93 -19.36 34.90
N GLU A 321 -21.97 -20.13 33.80
CA GLU A 321 -21.98 -21.60 33.82
C GLU A 321 -20.61 -22.23 34.18
N ALA A 322 -19.49 -21.67 33.70
CA ALA A 322 -18.16 -22.29 33.83
C ALA A 322 -17.60 -22.27 35.27
N ASP A 323 -17.12 -23.41 35.76
CA ASP A 323 -16.29 -23.49 36.98
C ASP A 323 -14.80 -23.29 36.65
N VAL A 324 -14.38 -23.66 35.42
CA VAL A 324 -13.00 -23.57 34.93
C VAL A 324 -12.97 -23.03 33.50
N ILE A 325 -12.20 -21.96 33.27
CA ILE A 325 -11.91 -21.46 31.91
C ILE A 325 -10.56 -22.04 31.47
N VAL A 326 -10.52 -22.63 30.28
CA VAL A 326 -9.28 -23.17 29.69
C VAL A 326 -9.04 -22.56 28.32
N LEU A 327 -7.86 -21.96 28.17
CA LEU A 327 -7.33 -21.45 26.92
C LEU A 327 -6.24 -22.42 26.46
N SER A 328 -6.54 -23.28 25.49
CA SER A 328 -5.67 -24.42 25.11
C SER A 328 -4.65 -24.11 24.01
N SER A 329 -4.60 -22.86 23.53
CA SER A 329 -3.50 -22.26 22.79
C SER A 329 -3.58 -20.73 22.82
N GLN A 330 -2.61 -20.10 22.13
CA GLN A 330 -2.63 -18.69 21.79
C GLN A 330 -3.59 -18.28 20.66
N ARG A 331 -4.28 -19.24 19.98
CA ARG A 331 -5.01 -19.02 18.71
C ARG A 331 -5.95 -17.83 18.78
N SER A 332 -6.92 -17.84 19.70
CA SER A 332 -7.92 -16.77 19.82
C SER A 332 -7.36 -15.53 20.50
N ILE A 333 -6.69 -15.71 21.65
CA ILE A 333 -6.19 -14.60 22.49
C ILE A 333 -5.20 -13.69 21.79
N TRP A 334 -4.44 -14.18 20.80
CA TRP A 334 -3.48 -13.37 20.04
C TRP A 334 -3.92 -13.11 18.60
N SER A 335 -4.98 -13.74 18.12
CA SER A 335 -5.61 -13.41 16.83
C SER A 335 -6.59 -12.26 16.93
N THR A 336 -7.51 -12.30 17.90
CA THR A 336 -8.59 -11.32 18.05
C THR A 336 -8.09 -9.89 18.32
N PRO A 337 -7.02 -9.61 19.08
CA PRO A 337 -6.59 -8.23 19.34
C PRO A 337 -5.86 -7.57 18.16
N ARG A 338 -5.59 -8.35 17.11
CA ARG A 338 -5.08 -7.82 15.84
C ARG A 338 -6.21 -7.29 14.94
N LEU A 339 -7.47 -7.47 15.35
CA LEU A 339 -8.67 -6.96 14.68
C LEU A 339 -9.55 -6.22 15.71
N PRO A 340 -9.04 -5.15 16.36
CA PRO A 340 -9.69 -4.55 17.53
C PRO A 340 -11.06 -3.93 17.26
N LEU A 341 -11.35 -3.56 16.01
CA LEU A 341 -12.66 -3.05 15.60
C LEU A 341 -13.69 -4.17 15.30
N THR A 342 -13.23 -5.40 15.06
CA THR A 342 -14.08 -6.59 14.94
C THR A 342 -14.33 -7.25 16.31
N TYR A 343 -13.38 -7.10 17.24
CA TYR A 343 -13.36 -7.83 18.53
C TYR A 343 -13.12 -6.97 19.80
N PRO A 344 -13.75 -5.80 19.98
CA PRO A 344 -13.51 -4.95 21.17
C PRO A 344 -13.94 -5.60 22.48
N LEU A 345 -14.99 -6.43 22.48
CA LEU A 345 -15.49 -7.15 23.66
C LEU A 345 -14.58 -8.33 24.01
N MET A 346 -14.08 -9.09 23.03
CA MET A 346 -13.11 -10.16 23.31
C MET A 346 -11.78 -9.60 23.85
N ASN A 347 -11.34 -8.43 23.36
CA ASN A 347 -10.15 -7.79 23.89
C ASN A 347 -10.31 -7.43 25.37
N ARG A 348 -11.45 -6.83 25.74
CA ARG A 348 -11.72 -6.52 27.16
C ARG A 348 -11.96 -7.77 28.00
N TYR A 349 -12.55 -8.83 27.44
CA TYR A 349 -12.69 -10.13 28.09
C TYR A 349 -11.33 -10.75 28.44
N PHE A 350 -10.41 -10.88 27.47
CA PHE A 350 -9.10 -11.46 27.73
C PHE A 350 -8.24 -10.57 28.64
N GLU A 351 -8.32 -9.24 28.52
CA GLU A 351 -7.69 -8.31 29.45
C GLU A 351 -8.17 -8.51 30.89
N ALA A 352 -9.49 -8.49 31.10
CA ALA A 352 -10.09 -8.63 32.43
C ALA A 352 -9.91 -10.05 33.02
N LEU A 353 -9.81 -11.09 32.17
CA LEU A 353 -9.52 -12.46 32.59
C LEU A 353 -8.07 -12.60 33.08
N PHE A 354 -7.09 -12.08 32.33
CA PHE A 354 -5.67 -12.11 32.75
C PHE A 354 -5.36 -11.12 33.88
N ALA A 355 -6.23 -10.15 34.14
CA ALA A 355 -6.19 -9.29 35.32
C ALA A 355 -7.03 -9.83 36.51
N GLU A 356 -7.62 -11.03 36.38
CA GLU A 356 -8.47 -11.71 37.38
C GLU A 356 -9.73 -10.91 37.79
N GLU A 357 -10.04 -9.83 37.07
CA GLU A 357 -11.13 -8.89 37.35
C GLU A 357 -12.52 -9.52 37.18
N LEU A 358 -12.61 -10.66 36.49
CA LEU A 358 -13.86 -11.38 36.23
C LEU A 358 -14.25 -12.38 37.35
N GLY A 359 -13.45 -12.50 38.43
CA GLY A 359 -13.68 -13.51 39.47
C GLY A 359 -13.19 -14.91 39.09
N PHE A 360 -12.12 -14.97 38.29
CA PHE A 360 -11.42 -16.19 37.91
C PHE A 360 -9.91 -15.99 38.12
N GLU A 361 -9.27 -16.89 38.88
CA GLU A 361 -7.82 -16.84 39.22
C GLU A 361 -7.01 -17.74 38.28
N LEU A 362 -5.79 -17.36 37.90
CA LEU A 362 -4.89 -18.15 37.03
C LEU A 362 -4.21 -19.27 37.84
N VAL A 363 -4.89 -20.42 37.97
CA VAL A 363 -4.41 -21.56 38.77
C VAL A 363 -3.26 -22.35 38.14
N ALA A 364 -3.12 -22.37 36.82
CA ALA A 364 -2.02 -23.06 36.15
C ALA A 364 -1.71 -22.52 34.75
N GLN A 365 -0.43 -22.60 34.38
CA GLN A 365 0.07 -22.26 33.06
C GLN A 365 1.11 -23.30 32.60
N PHE A 366 1.00 -23.72 31.33
CA PHE A 366 1.92 -24.67 30.69
C PHE A 366 2.48 -24.05 29.42
N HIS A 367 3.81 -23.94 29.34
CA HIS A 367 4.51 -23.39 28.19
C HIS A 367 5.73 -24.26 27.88
N GLY A 368 5.94 -24.60 26.60
CA GLY A 368 7.20 -25.17 26.12
C GLY A 368 8.10 -24.07 25.58
N ASP A 369 9.35 -24.00 26.03
CA ASP A 369 10.32 -23.01 25.57
C ASP A 369 11.66 -23.66 25.21
N ILE A 370 12.45 -22.98 24.36
CA ILE A 370 13.75 -23.45 23.90
C ILE A 370 14.75 -23.28 25.05
N ARG A 371 14.97 -24.38 25.79
CA ARG A 371 15.82 -24.41 26.98
C ARG A 371 17.26 -24.81 26.65
N MET A 372 18.22 -24.03 27.14
CA MET A 372 19.65 -24.28 27.02
C MET A 372 20.35 -24.12 28.38
N GLY A 373 20.20 -25.13 29.24
CA GLY A 373 20.67 -25.07 30.63
C GLY A 373 19.82 -24.09 31.47
N PRO A 374 20.41 -22.98 31.97
CA PRO A 374 19.66 -21.92 32.64
C PRO A 374 19.04 -20.90 31.65
N LEU A 375 19.44 -20.89 30.38
CA LEU A 375 18.89 -19.98 29.37
C LEU A 375 17.53 -20.53 28.89
N HIS A 376 16.51 -19.68 28.92
CA HIS A 376 15.16 -19.96 28.47
C HIS A 376 14.79 -19.01 27.32
N ILE A 377 14.27 -19.52 26.22
CA ILE A 377 13.92 -18.71 25.04
C ILE A 377 12.51 -19.08 24.59
N SER A 378 11.56 -18.19 24.88
CA SER A 378 10.19 -18.30 24.39
C SER A 378 10.14 -17.78 22.95
N ASP A 379 10.11 -18.70 21.99
CA ASP A 379 9.80 -18.42 20.58
C ASP A 379 8.39 -17.82 20.44
N THR A 380 7.49 -18.32 21.27
CA THR A 380 6.06 -18.05 21.30
C THR A 380 5.78 -16.63 21.79
N GLY A 381 6.45 -16.18 22.87
CA GLY A 381 6.40 -14.82 23.38
C GLY A 381 7.42 -13.85 22.74
N GLY A 382 8.45 -14.35 22.07
CA GLY A 382 9.56 -13.55 21.55
C GLY A 382 10.47 -12.94 22.63
N VAL A 383 10.62 -13.66 23.75
CA VAL A 383 11.29 -13.18 24.98
C VAL A 383 12.28 -14.21 25.55
N VAL A 384 13.28 -13.72 26.30
CA VAL A 384 14.39 -14.53 26.85
C VAL A 384 14.44 -14.39 28.36
N GLY A 385 14.60 -15.52 29.06
CA GLY A 385 14.74 -15.62 30.51
C GLY A 385 16.04 -16.32 30.92
N TRP A 386 16.43 -16.15 32.18
CA TRP A 386 17.61 -16.80 32.76
C TRP A 386 17.30 -17.34 34.15
N GLY A 387 17.50 -18.64 34.36
CA GLY A 387 17.16 -19.37 35.59
C GLY A 387 15.66 -19.63 35.79
N GLN A 388 14.78 -18.93 35.06
CA GLN A 388 13.33 -19.08 35.08
C GLN A 388 12.76 -18.97 33.66
N GLN A 389 11.63 -19.65 33.42
CA GLN A 389 10.88 -19.58 32.18
C GLN A 389 10.18 -18.21 32.05
N PRO A 390 10.21 -17.55 30.87
CA PRO A 390 9.48 -16.30 30.64
C PRO A 390 7.97 -16.47 30.80
N GLN A 391 7.35 -15.54 31.53
CA GLN A 391 5.89 -15.42 31.58
C GLN A 391 5.34 -14.93 30.24
N ILE A 392 4.22 -15.53 29.81
CA ILE A 392 3.49 -15.17 28.59
C ILE A 392 1.98 -15.22 28.86
N GLY A 393 1.18 -14.42 28.14
CA GLY A 393 -0.26 -14.30 28.38
C GLY A 393 -0.87 -13.16 27.57
N TRP A 394 -1.65 -12.31 28.25
CA TRP A 394 -2.09 -11.02 27.72
C TRP A 394 -1.08 -9.90 28.05
N PRO A 395 -0.88 -8.88 27.17
CA PRO A 395 -1.35 -8.78 25.79
C PRO A 395 -0.51 -9.63 24.83
N HIS A 396 -0.93 -9.68 23.56
CA HIS A 396 -0.25 -10.46 22.53
C HIS A 396 1.20 -9.99 22.26
N PRO A 397 2.14 -10.88 21.90
CA PRO A 397 3.52 -10.52 21.66
C PRO A 397 3.74 -9.86 20.29
N GLY A 398 4.79 -9.04 20.23
CA GLY A 398 5.14 -8.19 19.09
C GLY A 398 5.66 -8.92 17.85
N TRP A 399 6.35 -8.19 16.97
CA TRP A 399 6.89 -8.73 15.72
C TRP A 399 8.19 -9.54 15.88
N THR A 400 8.76 -9.58 17.09
CA THR A 400 9.94 -10.40 17.45
C THR A 400 9.62 -11.85 17.77
N ALA A 401 8.37 -12.16 18.16
CA ALA A 401 7.90 -13.53 18.33
C ALA A 401 7.85 -14.28 16.99
N ALA A 402 7.93 -15.61 17.07
CA ALA A 402 7.85 -16.49 15.92
C ALA A 402 6.50 -16.40 15.19
N GLU A 403 6.42 -16.91 13.95
CA GLU A 403 5.12 -17.20 13.35
C GLU A 403 4.37 -18.28 14.17
N GLU A 404 3.05 -18.22 14.15
CA GLU A 404 2.16 -19.10 14.91
C GLU A 404 2.45 -20.60 14.66
N ALA A 405 2.96 -20.94 13.47
CA ALA A 405 3.30 -22.30 13.07
C ALA A 405 4.49 -22.93 13.83
N PHE A 406 5.32 -22.17 14.54
CA PHE A 406 6.39 -22.75 15.37
C PHE A 406 5.88 -23.35 16.68
N SER A 407 4.71 -22.93 17.17
CA SER A 407 4.25 -23.23 18.54
C SER A 407 2.82 -23.77 18.61
N VAL A 408 1.90 -23.39 17.72
CA VAL A 408 0.50 -23.90 17.75
C VAL A 408 0.39 -25.42 17.50
N TYR A 409 1.37 -26.03 16.84
CA TYR A 409 1.36 -27.46 16.53
C TYR A 409 2.23 -28.29 17.48
N ASP A 410 3.34 -27.74 17.96
CA ASP A 410 4.38 -28.48 18.67
C ASP A 410 4.34 -28.26 20.20
N HIS A 411 3.99 -27.05 20.66
CA HIS A 411 3.98 -26.67 22.09
C HIS A 411 3.02 -25.52 22.44
N PRO A 412 1.71 -25.60 22.06
CA PRO A 412 0.77 -24.50 22.27
C PRO A 412 0.63 -24.19 23.75
N PRO A 413 0.87 -22.95 24.20
CA PRO A 413 0.74 -22.59 25.61
C PRO A 413 -0.70 -22.75 26.11
N VAL A 414 -0.84 -23.26 27.33
CA VAL A 414 -2.14 -23.48 27.97
C VAL A 414 -2.24 -22.62 29.23
N TRP A 415 -3.37 -21.93 29.40
CA TRP A 415 -3.73 -21.22 30.63
C TRP A 415 -5.03 -21.78 31.19
N ILE A 416 -5.07 -22.02 32.49
CA ILE A 416 -6.23 -22.54 33.20
C ILE A 416 -6.60 -21.56 34.31
N PHE A 417 -7.81 -21.02 34.23
CA PHE A 417 -8.38 -20.14 35.24
C PHE A 417 -9.53 -20.83 35.97
N LYS A 418 -9.67 -20.59 37.27
CA LYS A 418 -10.70 -21.21 38.12
C LYS A 418 -11.62 -20.16 38.72
N LYS A 419 -12.93 -20.40 38.71
CA LYS A 419 -13.93 -19.51 39.32
C LYS A 419 -13.67 -19.38 40.83
N THR A 420 -13.61 -18.15 41.32
CA THR A 420 -13.43 -17.83 42.74
C THR A 420 -14.76 -17.44 43.40
N ALA A 421 -14.74 -17.26 44.73
CA ALA A 421 -15.90 -16.74 45.46
C ALA A 421 -16.22 -15.27 45.15
N ASP A 422 -15.32 -14.54 44.47
CA ASP A 422 -15.50 -13.13 44.10
C ASP A 422 -16.20 -12.96 42.73
N PHE A 423 -16.62 -14.06 42.10
CA PHE A 423 -17.43 -14.04 40.89
C PHE A 423 -18.82 -13.44 41.16
N SER A 424 -19.22 -12.48 40.34
CA SER A 424 -20.57 -11.90 40.35
C SER A 424 -20.99 -11.51 38.94
N LEU A 425 -22.21 -11.88 38.56
CA LEU A 425 -22.80 -11.49 37.28
C LEU A 425 -22.94 -9.96 37.16
N GLU A 426 -23.20 -9.25 38.27
CA GLU A 426 -23.27 -7.78 38.27
C GLU A 426 -21.90 -7.15 37.93
N ARG A 427 -20.82 -7.69 38.50
CA ARG A 427 -19.44 -7.25 38.23
C ARG A 427 -19.05 -7.55 36.78
N LEU A 428 -19.39 -8.73 36.28
CA LEU A 428 -19.18 -9.15 34.90
C LEU A 428 -19.94 -8.26 33.90
N VAL A 429 -21.21 -7.94 34.18
CA VAL A 429 -22.03 -7.02 33.39
C VAL A 429 -21.44 -5.61 33.41
N ALA A 430 -20.99 -5.10 34.56
CA ALA A 430 -20.34 -3.79 34.65
C ALA A 430 -19.04 -3.71 33.83
N ILE A 431 -18.21 -4.76 33.85
CA ILE A 431 -16.91 -4.78 33.15
C ILE A 431 -17.06 -4.90 31.62
N LEU A 432 -17.92 -5.81 31.14
CA LEU A 432 -18.05 -6.10 29.70
C LEU A 432 -19.20 -5.34 29.03
N GLY A 433 -20.19 -4.87 29.81
CA GLY A 433 -21.28 -4.01 29.34
C GLY A 433 -20.83 -2.58 29.03
N ALA A 434 -19.71 -2.14 29.62
CA ALA A 434 -19.07 -0.86 29.30
C ALA A 434 -18.41 -0.84 27.90
N VAL A 435 -18.29 -2.00 27.23
CA VAL A 435 -17.77 -2.06 25.85
C VAL A 435 -18.87 -1.71 24.87
N ASP A 436 -18.69 -0.61 24.15
CA ASP A 436 -19.52 -0.24 23.00
C ASP A 436 -19.28 -1.20 21.83
N VAL A 437 -20.30 -1.99 21.49
CA VAL A 437 -20.30 -2.89 20.33
C VAL A 437 -21.08 -2.31 19.14
N THR A 438 -21.71 -1.14 19.28
CA THR A 438 -22.47 -0.50 18.19
C THR A 438 -21.55 0.03 17.09
N ASN A 439 -20.31 0.37 17.44
CA ASN A 439 -19.23 0.78 16.54
C ASN A 439 -18.34 -0.40 16.05
N VAL A 440 -18.79 -1.66 16.16
CA VAL A 440 -18.06 -2.82 15.60
C VAL A 440 -18.03 -2.75 14.08
N VAL A 441 -16.81 -2.74 13.51
CA VAL A 441 -16.59 -2.80 12.06
C VAL A 441 -16.00 -4.16 11.73
N THR A 442 -16.82 -5.06 11.20
CA THR A 442 -16.37 -6.40 10.79
C THR A 442 -15.46 -6.30 9.56
N MET A 443 -14.15 -6.40 9.79
CA MET A 443 -13.13 -6.42 8.73
C MET A 443 -12.57 -7.81 8.50
N ASN A 444 -12.30 -8.12 7.23
CA ASN A 444 -11.41 -9.22 6.89
C ASN A 444 -9.94 -8.86 7.20
N PRO A 445 -9.05 -9.85 7.40
CA PRO A 445 -7.66 -9.58 7.80
C PRO A 445 -6.88 -8.61 6.89
N LEU A 446 -7.11 -8.61 5.57
CA LEU A 446 -6.41 -7.73 4.64
C LEU A 446 -6.91 -6.27 4.75
N GLU A 447 -8.20 -6.08 4.93
CA GLU A 447 -8.81 -4.75 5.14
C GLU A 447 -8.22 -4.07 6.38
N ALA A 448 -8.11 -4.81 7.50
CA ALA A 448 -7.60 -4.26 8.74
C ALA A 448 -6.10 -3.91 8.72
N THR A 449 -5.26 -4.56 7.90
CA THR A 449 -3.88 -4.07 7.71
C THR A 449 -3.85 -2.82 6.82
N ASN A 450 -4.81 -2.67 5.89
CA ASN A 450 -4.88 -1.50 5.01
C ASN A 450 -5.56 -0.28 5.71
N ALA A 451 -6.38 -0.53 6.73
CA ALA A 451 -7.13 0.47 7.50
C ALA A 451 -7.31 0.04 8.98
N PRO A 452 -6.24 -0.03 9.79
CA PRO A 452 -6.27 -0.59 11.16
C PRO A 452 -7.17 0.18 12.14
N ASN A 453 -7.49 1.43 11.80
CA ASN A 453 -8.39 2.34 12.50
C ASN A 453 -9.71 2.60 11.74
N ALA A 454 -10.06 1.80 10.73
CA ALA A 454 -11.17 2.08 9.80
C ALA A 454 -11.13 3.47 9.13
N MET A 455 -9.92 4.06 8.98
CA MET A 455 -9.72 5.44 8.50
C MET A 455 -10.35 6.52 9.40
N GLN A 456 -10.60 6.18 10.67
CA GLN A 456 -11.07 7.11 11.70
C GLN A 456 -9.95 8.03 12.21
N LEU A 457 -10.28 9.28 12.54
CA LEU A 457 -9.36 10.16 13.26
C LEU A 457 -9.22 9.68 14.70
N SER A 458 -8.03 9.78 15.29
CA SER A 458 -7.90 9.62 16.75
C SER A 458 -8.64 10.76 17.47
N PRO A 459 -9.07 10.59 18.74
CA PRO A 459 -9.72 11.67 19.49
C PRO A 459 -8.87 12.96 19.57
N GLU A 460 -7.55 12.83 19.64
CA GLU A 460 -6.59 13.94 19.57
C GLU A 460 -6.62 14.62 18.19
N GLN A 461 -6.55 13.85 17.10
CA GLN A 461 -6.62 14.40 15.74
C GLN A 461 -7.97 15.07 15.47
N ALA A 462 -9.08 14.48 15.93
CA ALA A 462 -10.41 15.06 15.83
C ALA A 462 -10.49 16.40 16.57
N ALA A 463 -9.96 16.48 17.79
CA ALA A 463 -9.87 17.74 18.54
C ALA A 463 -9.02 18.80 17.80
N ILE A 464 -7.87 18.41 17.21
CA ILE A 464 -6.99 19.30 16.44
C ILE A 464 -7.67 19.84 15.16
N GLN A 465 -8.50 19.03 14.48
CA GLN A 465 -9.27 19.48 13.31
C GLN A 465 -10.47 20.36 13.72
N GLN A 466 -11.12 20.06 14.86
CA GLN A 466 -12.24 20.83 15.39
C GLN A 466 -11.81 22.21 15.94
N ALA A 467 -10.62 22.30 16.53
CA ALA A 467 -10.08 23.52 17.15
C ALA A 467 -9.70 24.63 16.16
N ASN A 468 -9.70 24.39 14.84
CA ASN A 468 -9.22 25.34 13.82
C ASN A 468 -10.20 26.50 13.51
N GLY A 469 -11.03 26.89 14.48
CA GLY A 469 -11.98 27.99 14.35
C GLY A 469 -13.20 27.74 13.46
N THR A 470 -14.04 28.78 13.37
CA THR A 470 -15.22 28.82 12.49
C THR A 470 -14.84 29.21 11.06
N PHE A 471 -15.75 28.96 10.11
CA PHE A 471 -15.54 29.31 8.69
C PHE A 471 -15.20 30.80 8.49
N SER A 472 -15.84 31.68 9.26
CA SER A 472 -15.62 33.13 9.26
C SER A 472 -14.34 33.60 9.96
N GLU A 473 -13.70 32.74 10.76
CA GLU A 473 -12.36 33.01 11.32
C GLU A 473 -11.24 32.60 10.35
N ILE A 474 -11.48 31.55 9.53
CA ILE A 474 -10.52 31.04 8.54
C ILE A 474 -10.54 31.87 7.25
N PHE A 475 -11.72 32.28 6.78
CA PHE A 475 -11.89 33.02 5.54
C PHE A 475 -12.44 34.42 5.79
N ASN A 476 -11.93 35.41 5.07
CA ASN A 476 -12.41 36.79 5.18
C ASN A 476 -13.71 36.94 4.37
N VAL A 477 -14.85 36.55 4.97
CA VAL A 477 -16.17 36.53 4.32
C VAL A 477 -16.59 37.92 3.87
N ASP A 478 -16.41 38.94 4.71
CA ASP A 478 -16.70 40.35 4.39
C ASP A 478 -15.60 41.03 3.54
N GLY A 479 -14.54 40.30 3.22
CA GLY A 479 -13.38 40.80 2.48
C GLY A 479 -13.72 41.23 1.05
N VAL A 480 -13.03 42.26 0.55
CA VAL A 480 -13.23 42.78 -0.82
C VAL A 480 -13.00 41.70 -1.89
N LEU A 481 -12.06 40.78 -1.67
CA LEU A 481 -11.78 39.67 -2.60
C LEU A 481 -12.80 38.51 -2.51
N SER A 482 -13.62 38.47 -1.47
CA SER A 482 -14.74 37.52 -1.33
C SER A 482 -16.02 38.08 -1.95
N ASN A 483 -16.24 39.40 -1.83
CA ASN A 483 -17.47 40.08 -2.27
C ASN A 483 -17.40 40.74 -3.66
N ASN A 484 -16.21 40.91 -4.25
CA ASN A 484 -16.05 41.51 -5.57
C ASN A 484 -15.28 40.59 -6.53
N SER A 485 -16.03 39.82 -7.33
CA SER A 485 -15.49 38.82 -8.27
C SER A 485 -14.52 39.40 -9.29
N PHE A 486 -14.70 40.65 -9.72
CA PHE A 486 -13.81 41.31 -10.67
C PHE A 486 -12.45 41.64 -10.03
N VAL A 487 -12.46 42.26 -8.85
CA VAL A 487 -11.21 42.56 -8.10
C VAL A 487 -10.51 41.25 -7.71
N ALA A 488 -11.28 40.23 -7.29
CA ALA A 488 -10.77 38.89 -6.99
C ALA A 488 -10.03 38.27 -8.19
N ALA A 489 -10.64 38.25 -9.39
CA ALA A 489 -10.03 37.72 -10.60
C ALA A 489 -8.74 38.47 -11.01
N VAL A 490 -8.74 39.80 -10.91
CA VAL A 490 -7.56 40.62 -11.23
C VAL A 490 -6.42 40.35 -10.23
N VAL A 491 -6.70 40.36 -8.92
CA VAL A 491 -5.69 40.11 -7.87
C VAL A 491 -5.17 38.67 -7.94
N TRP A 492 -6.04 37.70 -8.21
CA TRP A 492 -5.66 36.30 -8.41
C TRP A 492 -4.67 36.12 -9.56
N TRP A 493 -4.95 36.72 -10.73
CA TRP A 493 -4.01 36.64 -11.85
C TRP A 493 -2.70 37.37 -11.58
N LEU A 494 -2.73 38.53 -10.91
CA LEU A 494 -1.50 39.22 -10.50
C LEU A 494 -0.66 38.37 -9.53
N ALA A 495 -1.28 37.65 -8.59
CA ALA A 495 -0.60 36.71 -7.71
C ALA A 495 0.02 35.53 -8.49
N VAL A 496 -0.72 34.96 -9.45
CA VAL A 496 -0.21 33.90 -10.36
C VAL A 496 1.03 34.36 -11.15
N VAL A 497 1.01 35.59 -11.69
CA VAL A 497 2.14 36.17 -12.42
C VAL A 497 3.32 36.43 -11.49
N ALA A 498 3.08 36.98 -10.29
CA ALA A 498 4.12 37.22 -9.29
C ALA A 498 4.82 35.91 -8.85
N LEU A 499 4.05 34.84 -8.60
CA LEU A 499 4.58 33.50 -8.31
C LEU A 499 5.40 32.95 -9.48
N GLY A 500 4.94 33.14 -10.72
CA GLY A 500 5.68 32.76 -11.93
C GLY A 500 7.04 33.42 -12.05
N TRP A 501 7.11 34.74 -11.85
CA TRP A 501 8.38 35.49 -11.82
C TRP A 501 9.26 35.12 -10.62
N LEU A 502 8.66 34.85 -9.46
CA LEU A 502 9.40 34.46 -8.25
C LEU A 502 10.12 33.12 -8.44
N ALA A 503 9.48 32.13 -9.06
CA ALA A 503 10.08 30.82 -9.31
C ALA A 503 10.99 30.77 -10.54
N PHE A 504 10.90 31.76 -11.45
CA PHE A 504 11.63 31.76 -12.72
C PHE A 504 13.17 31.56 -12.59
N PRO A 505 13.90 32.14 -11.62
CA PRO A 505 15.33 31.90 -11.47
C PRO A 505 15.70 30.43 -11.22
N LEU A 506 14.86 29.68 -10.48
CA LEU A 506 15.05 28.25 -10.27
C LEU A 506 14.75 27.47 -11.55
N CYS A 507 13.62 27.77 -12.21
CA CYS A 507 13.27 27.18 -13.48
C CYS A 507 14.37 27.39 -14.55
N PHE A 508 15.00 28.58 -14.57
CA PHE A 508 16.02 28.96 -15.54
C PHE A 508 17.24 28.03 -15.56
N VAL A 509 17.64 27.53 -14.38
CA VAL A 509 18.76 26.58 -14.17
C VAL A 509 18.32 25.12 -14.31
N LEU A 510 17.09 24.81 -13.91
CA LEU A 510 16.49 23.48 -14.04
C LEU A 510 16.25 23.12 -15.51
N PHE A 511 15.61 23.99 -16.30
CA PHE A 511 15.07 23.72 -17.65
C PHE A 511 15.85 24.37 -18.83
N PRO A 512 17.20 24.26 -18.96
CA PRO A 512 17.95 24.82 -20.07
C PRO A 512 17.77 24.06 -21.40
N GLY A 513 16.96 23.00 -21.43
CA GLY A 513 16.50 22.33 -22.65
C GLY A 513 15.26 22.98 -23.28
N LEU A 514 14.55 23.85 -22.56
CA LEU A 514 13.38 24.61 -23.05
C LEU A 514 13.81 26.00 -23.54
N THR A 515 13.13 26.53 -24.56
CA THR A 515 13.47 27.83 -25.16
C THR A 515 13.04 29.02 -24.30
N ASP A 516 11.96 28.87 -23.52
CA ASP A 516 11.50 29.83 -22.52
C ASP A 516 12.23 29.71 -21.17
N ARG A 517 13.16 28.75 -21.05
CA ARG A 517 13.85 28.38 -19.79
C ARG A 517 12.89 28.03 -18.64
N GLY A 518 11.71 27.50 -18.95
CA GLY A 518 10.67 27.13 -17.99
C GLY A 518 9.85 28.31 -17.45
N PHE A 519 9.91 29.48 -18.06
CA PHE A 519 9.13 30.66 -17.65
C PHE A 519 7.61 30.42 -17.61
N ALA A 520 7.05 29.71 -18.61
CA ALA A 520 5.63 29.35 -18.59
C ALA A 520 5.29 28.48 -17.36
N LEU A 521 6.18 27.53 -17.05
CA LEU A 521 6.04 26.54 -15.98
C LEU A 521 6.27 27.10 -14.57
N GLY A 522 6.91 28.25 -14.43
CA GLY A 522 7.27 28.85 -13.14
C GLY A 522 6.08 28.99 -12.20
N ARG A 523 4.90 29.35 -12.72
CA ARG A 523 3.65 29.49 -11.95
C ARG A 523 3.13 28.15 -11.39
N ILE A 524 3.29 27.06 -12.14
CA ILE A 524 2.95 25.69 -11.71
C ILE A 524 3.96 25.23 -10.65
N PHE A 525 5.26 25.45 -10.91
CA PHE A 525 6.34 25.07 -9.99
C PHE A 525 6.28 25.82 -8.65
N ALA A 526 5.96 27.12 -8.66
CA ALA A 526 5.79 27.93 -7.46
C ALA A 526 4.70 27.37 -6.55
N LEU A 527 3.50 27.14 -7.10
CA LEU A 527 2.37 26.58 -6.37
C LEU A 527 2.67 25.16 -5.88
N LEU A 528 3.32 24.32 -6.69
CA LEU A 528 3.72 22.97 -6.32
C LEU A 528 4.71 22.96 -5.14
N ILE A 529 5.69 23.86 -5.11
CA ILE A 529 6.65 23.95 -3.99
C ILE A 529 5.97 24.47 -2.72
N ILE A 530 5.10 25.49 -2.83
CA ILE A 530 4.39 26.06 -1.67
C ILE A 530 3.37 25.07 -1.11
N SER A 531 2.59 24.39 -1.96
CA SER A 531 1.64 23.36 -1.54
C SER A 531 2.35 22.16 -0.93
N TYR A 532 3.47 21.71 -1.53
CA TYR A 532 4.23 20.57 -1.02
C TYR A 532 4.85 20.87 0.34
N PHE A 533 5.41 22.06 0.54
CA PHE A 533 5.90 22.49 1.85
C PHE A 533 4.76 22.55 2.88
N GLY A 534 3.67 23.27 2.57
CA GLY A 534 2.53 23.42 3.49
C GLY A 534 1.82 22.10 3.83
N TRP A 535 1.77 21.17 2.88
CA TRP A 535 1.28 19.80 3.07
C TRP A 535 2.25 19.00 3.95
N LEU A 536 3.51 18.89 3.56
CA LEU A 536 4.49 18.04 4.22
C LEU A 536 4.70 18.43 5.69
N MET A 537 4.81 19.72 6.01
CA MET A 537 4.97 20.18 7.39
C MET A 537 3.76 19.85 8.27
N ALA A 538 2.55 19.84 7.68
CA ALA A 538 1.30 19.54 8.39
C ALA A 538 1.00 18.03 8.46
N SER A 539 1.45 17.23 7.49
CA SER A 539 1.42 15.76 7.53
C SER A 539 2.46 15.18 8.50
N LEU A 540 3.57 15.89 8.74
CA LEU A 540 4.61 15.50 9.71
C LEU A 540 4.35 16.07 11.12
N GLY A 541 3.29 16.86 11.31
CA GLY A 541 2.97 17.50 12.59
C GLY A 541 3.94 18.61 13.02
N TRP A 542 4.83 19.09 12.13
CA TRP A 542 5.87 20.08 12.45
C TRP A 542 5.34 21.52 12.42
N LEU A 543 4.44 21.84 11.50
CA LEU A 543 3.74 23.13 11.41
C LEU A 543 2.33 22.89 10.88
N TRP A 544 1.31 23.47 11.53
CA TRP A 544 -0.07 23.38 11.07
C TRP A 544 -0.27 24.00 9.69
N HIS A 545 -1.25 23.48 8.93
CA HIS A 545 -1.61 23.98 7.61
C HIS A 545 -2.35 25.33 7.72
N THR A 546 -1.59 26.42 7.88
CA THR A 546 -2.08 27.80 8.07
C THR A 546 -1.58 28.73 6.96
N GLN A 547 -2.16 29.94 6.86
CA GLN A 547 -1.63 31.00 6.00
C GLN A 547 -0.16 31.32 6.32
N GLY A 548 0.21 31.34 7.61
CA GLY A 548 1.60 31.57 8.06
C GLY A 548 2.58 30.51 7.53
N THR A 549 2.21 29.24 7.56
CA THR A 549 3.04 28.14 7.02
C THR A 549 3.19 28.24 5.49
N LEU A 550 2.15 28.66 4.77
CA LEU A 550 2.23 28.90 3.32
C LEU A 550 3.08 30.14 2.99
N LEU A 551 3.00 31.20 3.80
CA LEU A 551 3.87 32.39 3.70
C LEU A 551 5.35 32.05 3.98
N LEU A 552 5.63 31.14 4.92
CA LEU A 552 6.98 30.62 5.14
C LEU A 552 7.48 29.82 3.92
N GLY A 553 6.65 28.96 3.34
CA GLY A 553 6.99 28.25 2.10
C GLY A 553 7.28 29.20 0.93
N LEU A 554 6.48 30.27 0.80
CA LEU A 554 6.68 31.35 -0.17
C LEU A 554 8.00 32.11 0.09
N ALA A 555 8.34 32.40 1.34
CA ALA A 555 9.57 33.08 1.71
C ALA A 555 10.82 32.20 1.46
N LEU A 556 10.74 30.90 1.74
CA LEU A 556 11.82 29.94 1.43
C LEU A 556 12.03 29.81 -0.09
N LEU A 557 10.94 29.75 -0.87
CA LEU A 557 11.00 29.81 -2.34
C LEU A 557 11.64 31.12 -2.82
N ALA A 558 11.27 32.26 -2.23
CA ALA A 558 11.83 33.57 -2.55
C ALA A 558 13.34 33.63 -2.28
N VAL A 559 13.80 33.14 -1.11
CA VAL A 559 15.23 33.09 -0.76
C VAL A 559 16.00 32.16 -1.70
N ALA A 560 15.49 30.96 -1.98
CA ALA A 560 16.13 30.04 -2.92
C ALA A 560 16.26 30.65 -4.34
N SER A 561 15.19 31.27 -4.83
CA SER A 561 15.19 31.99 -6.10
C SER A 561 16.12 33.19 -6.11
N ALA A 562 16.19 33.97 -5.03
CA ALA A 562 17.08 35.12 -4.90
C ALA A 562 18.56 34.71 -4.90
N LEU A 563 18.92 33.63 -4.22
CA LEU A 563 20.29 33.08 -4.22
C LEU A 563 20.72 32.62 -5.63
N VAL A 564 19.83 31.94 -6.36
CA VAL A 564 20.10 31.51 -7.75
C VAL A 564 20.11 32.71 -8.71
N ALA A 565 19.20 33.67 -8.54
CA ALA A 565 19.18 34.92 -9.31
C ALA A 565 20.45 35.73 -9.10
N TRP A 566 20.94 35.87 -7.86
CA TRP A 566 22.20 36.55 -7.56
C TRP A 566 23.38 35.86 -8.23
N ARG A 567 23.45 34.51 -8.16
CA ARG A 567 24.55 33.75 -8.75
C ARG A 567 24.61 33.78 -10.29
N HIS A 568 23.46 33.97 -10.94
CA HIS A 568 23.29 33.96 -12.40
C HIS A 568 22.72 35.27 -12.97
N TRP A 569 22.80 36.39 -12.24
CA TRP A 569 22.08 37.64 -12.57
C TRP A 569 22.36 38.14 -13.99
N ALA A 570 23.62 38.11 -14.42
CA ALA A 570 24.03 38.52 -15.76
C ALA A 570 23.39 37.65 -16.86
N GLU A 571 23.31 36.32 -16.67
CA GLU A 571 22.66 35.40 -17.60
C GLU A 571 21.14 35.64 -17.66
N LEU A 572 20.51 35.79 -16.49
CA LEU A 572 19.07 36.00 -16.36
C LEU A 572 18.64 37.34 -16.98
N ALA A 573 19.33 38.43 -16.62
CA ALA A 573 19.05 39.77 -17.14
C ALA A 573 19.39 39.91 -18.63
N GLN A 574 20.35 39.15 -19.16
CA GLN A 574 20.61 39.06 -20.61
C GLN A 574 19.48 38.29 -21.30
N PHE A 575 19.14 37.10 -20.80
CA PHE A 575 18.06 36.28 -21.37
C PHE A 575 16.72 37.02 -21.43
N VAL A 576 16.34 37.74 -20.36
CA VAL A 576 15.10 38.53 -20.33
C VAL A 576 15.13 39.67 -21.37
N ARG A 577 16.26 40.36 -21.56
CA ARG A 577 16.40 41.42 -22.57
C ARG A 577 16.26 40.87 -24.00
N ASP A 578 16.91 39.75 -24.27
CA ASP A 578 16.92 39.12 -25.60
C ASP A 578 15.57 38.45 -25.95
N ASN A 579 14.93 37.80 -24.96
CA ASN A 579 13.73 36.99 -25.15
C ASN A 579 12.43 37.70 -24.73
N LYS A 580 12.46 39.00 -24.41
CA LYS A 580 11.28 39.77 -23.96
C LYS A 580 10.03 39.59 -24.83
N ARG A 581 10.18 39.39 -26.15
CA ARG A 581 9.07 39.10 -27.08
C ARG A 581 8.40 37.75 -26.81
N LEU A 582 9.16 36.74 -26.42
CA LEU A 582 8.64 35.43 -26.03
C LEU A 582 7.99 35.48 -24.64
N LEU A 583 8.62 36.17 -23.68
CA LEU A 583 8.08 36.30 -22.32
C LEU A 583 6.74 37.06 -22.31
N LEU A 584 6.66 38.18 -23.02
CA LEU A 584 5.40 38.93 -23.19
C LEU A 584 4.34 38.15 -23.96
N LEU A 585 4.73 37.32 -24.93
CA LEU A 585 3.79 36.43 -25.62
C LEU A 585 3.23 35.35 -24.68
N LEU A 586 4.07 34.75 -23.84
CA LEU A 586 3.64 33.74 -22.88
C LEU A 586 2.65 34.33 -21.86
N GLU A 587 2.91 35.53 -21.31
CA GLU A 587 1.92 36.17 -20.44
C GLU A 587 0.64 36.58 -21.21
N GLY A 588 0.76 37.06 -22.45
CA GLY A 588 -0.40 37.37 -23.28
C GLY A 588 -1.29 36.15 -23.58
N VAL A 589 -0.69 35.00 -23.86
CA VAL A 589 -1.41 33.71 -24.02
C VAL A 589 -2.02 33.27 -22.68
N GLY A 590 -1.30 33.42 -21.57
CA GLY A 590 -1.79 33.07 -20.23
C GLY A 590 -3.03 33.88 -19.83
N VAL A 591 -2.97 35.20 -20.01
CA VAL A 591 -4.09 36.13 -19.80
C VAL A 591 -5.26 35.77 -20.72
N LEU A 592 -5.01 35.53 -22.01
CA LEU A 592 -6.07 35.22 -22.97
C LEU A 592 -6.83 33.93 -22.61
N LEU A 593 -6.10 32.86 -22.24
CA LEU A 593 -6.70 31.60 -21.80
C LEU A 593 -7.49 31.76 -20.48
N TYR A 594 -6.95 32.54 -19.54
CA TYR A 594 -7.60 32.83 -18.25
C TYR A 594 -8.91 33.63 -18.46
N LEU A 595 -8.88 34.70 -19.25
CA LEU A 595 -10.06 35.51 -19.56
C LEU A 595 -11.11 34.75 -20.39
N PHE A 596 -10.68 33.87 -21.30
CA PHE A 596 -11.57 33.00 -22.07
C PHE A 596 -12.36 32.05 -21.15
N GLN A 597 -11.68 31.36 -20.23
CA GLN A 597 -12.35 30.46 -19.29
C GLN A 597 -13.16 31.21 -18.21
N ILE A 598 -12.79 32.44 -17.85
CA ILE A 598 -13.67 33.34 -17.07
C ILE A 598 -14.96 33.65 -17.84
N ALA A 599 -14.89 34.00 -19.12
CA ALA A 599 -16.08 34.28 -19.92
C ALA A 599 -17.03 33.07 -20.02
N ILE A 600 -16.49 31.84 -20.04
CA ILE A 600 -17.28 30.61 -19.92
C ILE A 600 -17.93 30.49 -18.54
N ARG A 601 -17.16 30.66 -17.45
CA ARG A 601 -17.71 30.58 -16.07
C ARG A 601 -18.72 31.69 -15.74
N MET A 602 -18.63 32.86 -16.36
CA MET A 602 -19.65 33.91 -16.24
C MET A 602 -21.02 33.49 -16.80
N GLY A 603 -21.09 32.52 -17.71
CA GLY A 603 -22.35 31.98 -18.21
C GLY A 603 -23.05 30.98 -17.29
N ASN A 604 -22.32 30.38 -16.34
CA ASN A 604 -22.86 29.51 -15.30
C ASN A 604 -21.85 29.43 -14.12
N PRO A 605 -21.86 30.41 -13.19
CA PRO A 605 -20.90 30.49 -12.10
C PRO A 605 -21.21 29.53 -10.93
N ASP A 606 -22.38 28.88 -10.93
CA ASP A 606 -22.83 28.06 -9.83
C ASP A 606 -22.00 26.77 -9.66
N ALA A 607 -21.94 26.30 -8.41
CA ALA A 607 -21.35 25.03 -8.00
C ALA A 607 -22.39 23.89 -7.92
N TRP A 608 -23.61 24.13 -8.40
CA TRP A 608 -24.69 23.12 -8.46
C TRP A 608 -25.68 23.45 -9.59
N HIS A 609 -26.21 22.43 -10.25
CA HIS A 609 -27.30 22.56 -11.23
C HIS A 609 -27.96 21.20 -11.48
N VAL A 610 -29.28 21.11 -11.60
CA VAL A 610 -29.98 19.81 -11.71
C VAL A 610 -29.56 19.00 -12.95
N ILE A 611 -29.18 19.66 -14.04
CA ILE A 611 -28.80 19.02 -15.33
C ILE A 611 -27.28 19.07 -15.60
N TRP A 612 -26.53 19.91 -14.85
CA TRP A 612 -25.11 20.22 -15.12
C TRP A 612 -24.26 20.39 -13.84
N GLY A 613 -24.74 19.88 -12.70
CA GLY A 613 -24.16 20.09 -11.37
C GLY A 613 -23.13 19.05 -10.97
N GLY A 614 -23.23 17.84 -11.52
CA GLY A 614 -22.21 16.80 -11.40
C GLY A 614 -21.80 16.47 -9.97
N GLU A 615 -20.50 16.29 -9.80
CA GLU A 615 -19.83 15.96 -8.54
C GLU A 615 -19.30 17.22 -7.83
N LYS A 616 -19.57 18.42 -8.37
CA LYS A 616 -19.18 19.71 -7.77
C LYS A 616 -19.49 19.87 -6.28
N PRO A 617 -20.61 19.35 -5.72
CA PRO A 617 -20.84 19.40 -4.27
C PRO A 617 -19.81 18.56 -3.49
N MET A 618 -19.37 17.42 -4.03
CA MET A 618 -18.29 16.61 -3.45
C MET A 618 -16.94 17.32 -3.59
N ASP A 619 -16.61 17.81 -4.78
CA ASP A 619 -15.35 18.55 -5.00
C ASP A 619 -15.26 19.80 -4.10
N MET A 620 -16.35 20.55 -3.96
CA MET A 620 -16.44 21.72 -3.07
C MET A 620 -16.29 21.31 -1.60
N ALA A 621 -16.87 20.19 -1.18
CA ALA A 621 -16.74 19.67 0.18
C ALA A 621 -15.30 19.20 0.47
N TYR A 622 -14.68 18.42 -0.42
CA TYR A 622 -13.27 18.01 -0.31
C TYR A 622 -12.32 19.21 -0.32
N PHE A 623 -12.53 20.18 -1.22
CA PHE A 623 -11.75 21.42 -1.28
C PHE A 623 -11.89 22.26 0.00
N THR A 624 -13.11 22.38 0.54
CA THR A 624 -13.37 23.12 1.79
C THR A 624 -12.78 22.39 3.00
N ALA A 625 -12.88 21.06 3.06
CA ALA A 625 -12.28 20.25 4.12
C ALA A 625 -10.74 20.34 4.10
N VAL A 626 -10.12 20.29 2.93
CA VAL A 626 -8.67 20.51 2.76
C VAL A 626 -8.27 21.93 3.18
N LEU A 627 -9.04 22.95 2.81
CA LEU A 627 -8.79 24.34 3.25
C LEU A 627 -8.97 24.52 4.76
N LYS A 628 -9.94 23.86 5.40
CA LYS A 628 -10.17 23.93 6.86
C LYS A 628 -9.23 23.03 7.67
N SER A 629 -8.65 21.98 7.10
CA SER A 629 -7.83 21.03 7.88
C SER A 629 -6.55 21.67 8.45
N THR A 630 -6.28 21.37 9.73
CA THR A 630 -5.09 21.79 10.49
C THR A 630 -3.88 20.90 10.17
N THR A 631 -4.13 19.61 10.01
CA THR A 631 -3.17 18.54 9.71
C THR A 631 -3.69 17.67 8.58
N PHE A 632 -2.83 16.85 7.98
CA PHE A 632 -3.22 15.89 6.94
C PHE A 632 -3.02 14.44 7.44
N PRO A 633 -3.86 13.46 7.03
CA PRO A 633 -4.95 13.55 6.05
C PRO A 633 -6.10 14.47 6.50
N PRO A 634 -6.87 15.05 5.55
CA PRO A 634 -7.92 16.01 5.86
C PRO A 634 -9.15 15.30 6.44
N TYR A 635 -9.91 15.96 7.31
CA TYR A 635 -11.11 15.36 7.91
C TYR A 635 -12.19 15.05 6.86
N ASP A 636 -12.99 14.01 7.09
CA ASP A 636 -14.09 13.63 6.20
C ASP A 636 -15.28 14.62 6.33
N PRO A 637 -15.76 15.24 5.23
CA PRO A 637 -16.79 16.25 5.30
C PRO A 637 -18.21 15.70 5.53
N TRP A 638 -18.42 14.39 5.45
CA TRP A 638 -19.72 13.73 5.62
C TRP A 638 -19.96 13.27 7.07
N PHE A 639 -19.24 13.86 8.03
CA PHE A 639 -19.36 13.64 9.47
C PHE A 639 -19.08 12.18 9.93
N ALA A 640 -18.43 11.37 9.08
CA ALA A 640 -18.14 9.96 9.35
C ALA A 640 -17.04 9.70 10.41
N GLY A 641 -16.64 10.71 11.19
CA GLY A 641 -15.56 10.67 12.19
C GLY A 641 -14.13 10.59 11.64
N GLY A 642 -13.98 10.10 10.41
CA GLY A 642 -12.69 9.81 9.79
C GLY A 642 -12.05 10.91 8.96
N TYR A 643 -11.12 10.50 8.11
CA TYR A 643 -10.41 11.33 7.14
C TYR A 643 -10.67 10.88 5.70
N ILE A 644 -10.46 11.78 4.74
CA ILE A 644 -10.76 11.53 3.33
C ILE A 644 -9.77 10.51 2.74
N ASN A 645 -10.23 9.28 2.49
CA ASN A 645 -9.49 8.25 1.75
C ASN A 645 -9.63 8.45 0.22
N TYR A 646 -9.00 9.50 -0.30
CA TYR A 646 -9.06 9.90 -1.72
C TYR A 646 -7.73 10.53 -2.14
N TYR A 647 -7.50 10.72 -3.45
CA TYR A 647 -6.33 11.43 -3.97
C TYR A 647 -6.46 12.97 -3.77
N TYR A 648 -6.50 13.40 -2.51
CA TYR A 648 -6.86 14.75 -2.10
C TYR A 648 -5.79 15.83 -2.39
N TYR A 649 -4.56 15.47 -2.80
CA TYR A 649 -3.45 16.44 -2.93
C TYR A 649 -3.73 17.50 -4.02
N GLY A 650 -4.52 17.17 -5.04
CA GLY A 650 -4.98 18.16 -6.03
C GLY A 650 -5.66 19.37 -5.37
N PHE A 651 -6.53 19.13 -4.41
CA PHE A 651 -7.18 20.20 -3.64
C PHE A 651 -6.17 20.97 -2.79
N VAL A 652 -5.10 20.34 -2.28
CA VAL A 652 -4.04 21.02 -1.51
C VAL A 652 -3.18 21.94 -2.40
N TYR A 653 -2.93 21.53 -3.65
CA TYR A 653 -2.33 22.40 -4.67
C TYR A 653 -3.22 23.59 -5.02
N ALA A 654 -4.53 23.36 -5.17
CA ALA A 654 -5.52 24.41 -5.42
C ALA A 654 -5.73 25.35 -4.20
N ALA A 655 -5.54 24.85 -2.98
CA ALA A 655 -5.76 25.56 -1.71
C ALA A 655 -4.77 26.70 -1.41
N VAL A 656 -3.63 26.77 -2.11
CA VAL A 656 -2.56 27.75 -1.82
C VAL A 656 -3.02 29.20 -2.00
N LEU A 657 -3.53 29.58 -3.17
CA LEU A 657 -3.99 30.96 -3.42
C LEU A 657 -5.21 31.39 -2.58
N PRO A 658 -6.28 30.58 -2.41
CA PRO A 658 -7.40 30.95 -1.56
C PRO A 658 -6.94 31.27 -0.13
N LYS A 659 -6.08 30.42 0.43
CA LYS A 659 -5.60 30.51 1.82
C LYS A 659 -4.53 31.59 2.03
N LEU A 660 -3.75 31.93 0.99
CA LEU A 660 -2.85 33.08 1.00
C LEU A 660 -3.58 34.42 0.86
N LEU A 661 -4.64 34.48 0.04
CA LEU A 661 -5.40 35.71 -0.26
C LEU A 661 -6.63 35.92 0.65
N GLY A 662 -7.00 34.95 1.48
CA GLY A 662 -8.17 35.01 2.38
C GLY A 662 -9.53 34.88 1.69
N ILE A 663 -9.57 34.30 0.48
CA ILE A 663 -10.76 34.23 -0.38
C ILE A 663 -11.61 33.00 -0.02
N VAL A 664 -12.93 33.21 0.11
CA VAL A 664 -13.90 32.14 0.40
C VAL A 664 -13.93 31.03 -0.68
N PRO A 665 -14.13 29.75 -0.32
CA PRO A 665 -14.10 28.60 -1.24
C PRO A 665 -14.95 28.75 -2.52
N GLY A 666 -16.19 29.25 -2.43
CA GLY A 666 -17.09 29.38 -3.59
C GLY A 666 -16.60 30.39 -4.65
N MET A 667 -15.96 31.47 -4.23
CA MET A 667 -15.30 32.42 -5.12
C MET A 667 -14.01 31.81 -5.69
N ALA A 668 -13.20 31.22 -4.82
CA ALA A 668 -11.92 30.63 -5.19
C ALA A 668 -12.06 29.49 -6.21
N TYR A 669 -13.04 28.60 -6.04
CA TYR A 669 -13.35 27.51 -6.97
C TYR A 669 -13.54 28.04 -8.41
N ASN A 670 -14.31 29.12 -8.56
CA ASN A 670 -14.54 29.77 -9.85
C ASN A 670 -13.29 30.46 -10.46
N LEU A 671 -12.27 30.76 -9.66
CA LEU A 671 -10.98 31.31 -10.12
C LEU A 671 -9.92 30.21 -10.37
N ILE A 672 -10.08 29.04 -9.74
CA ILE A 672 -9.23 27.86 -9.93
C ILE A 672 -9.44 27.24 -11.31
N LEU A 673 -10.68 27.08 -11.79
CA LEU A 673 -10.93 26.48 -13.12
C LEU A 673 -10.24 27.27 -14.27
N PRO A 674 -10.36 28.62 -14.36
CA PRO A 674 -9.61 29.42 -15.32
C PRO A 674 -8.09 29.40 -15.14
N MET A 675 -7.60 29.31 -13.89
CA MET A 675 -6.17 29.17 -13.62
C MET A 675 -5.61 27.85 -14.16
N LEU A 676 -6.28 26.72 -13.89
CA LEU A 676 -5.87 25.40 -14.36
C LEU A 676 -5.97 25.28 -15.89
N PHE A 677 -7.00 25.87 -16.51
CA PHE A 677 -7.13 25.97 -17.97
C PHE A 677 -5.94 26.74 -18.58
N SER A 678 -5.61 27.91 -18.03
CA SER A 678 -4.47 28.72 -18.46
C SER A 678 -3.12 27.99 -18.28
N PHE A 679 -2.91 27.32 -17.14
CA PHE A 679 -1.68 26.56 -16.88
C PHE A 679 -1.48 25.39 -17.86
N THR A 680 -2.56 24.66 -18.14
CA THR A 680 -2.56 23.53 -19.07
C THR A 680 -2.19 24.02 -20.47
N GLY A 681 -2.86 25.06 -20.97
CA GLY A 681 -2.58 25.64 -22.29
C GLY A 681 -1.18 26.26 -22.38
N LEU A 682 -0.69 26.93 -21.33
CA LEU A 682 0.67 27.48 -21.28
C LEU A 682 1.76 26.41 -21.33
N ALA A 683 1.57 25.29 -20.64
CA ALA A 683 2.53 24.19 -20.65
C ALA A 683 2.57 23.51 -22.04
N VAL A 684 1.41 23.28 -22.68
CA VAL A 684 1.33 22.82 -24.07
C VAL A 684 2.00 23.81 -25.03
N PHE A 685 1.73 25.11 -24.88
CA PHE A 685 2.31 26.16 -25.72
C PHE A 685 3.84 26.17 -25.61
N SER A 686 4.40 26.20 -24.39
CA SER A 686 5.85 26.23 -24.17
C SER A 686 6.57 24.98 -24.69
N LEU A 687 5.97 23.80 -24.50
CA LEU A 687 6.50 22.54 -25.01
C LEU A 687 6.51 22.48 -26.54
N THR A 688 5.38 22.74 -27.20
CA THR A 688 5.31 22.74 -28.67
C THR A 688 6.16 23.85 -29.26
N TYR A 689 6.17 25.06 -28.68
CA TYR A 689 7.05 26.15 -29.11
C TYR A 689 8.53 25.73 -29.04
N THR A 690 8.97 25.10 -27.93
CA THR A 690 10.33 24.56 -27.79
C THR A 690 10.66 23.55 -28.88
N LEU A 691 9.77 22.57 -29.13
CA LEU A 691 10.00 21.48 -30.08
C LEU A 691 10.03 21.99 -31.53
N VAL A 692 9.08 22.83 -31.93
CA VAL A 692 9.02 23.42 -33.28
C VAL A 692 10.21 24.35 -33.50
N TYR A 693 10.53 25.22 -32.53
CA TYR A 693 11.66 26.15 -32.65
C TYR A 693 13.00 25.40 -32.82
N GLN A 694 13.23 24.35 -32.04
CA GLN A 694 14.44 23.53 -32.19
C GLN A 694 14.46 22.71 -33.50
N SER A 695 13.30 22.28 -34.01
CA SER A 695 13.22 21.59 -35.30
C SER A 695 13.57 22.52 -36.47
N VAL A 696 12.87 23.66 -36.56
CA VAL A 696 13.10 24.67 -37.62
C VAL A 696 14.53 25.22 -37.56
N SER A 697 15.03 25.57 -36.37
CA SER A 697 16.38 26.11 -36.20
C SER A 697 17.48 25.12 -36.60
N ARG A 698 17.24 23.81 -36.52
CA ARG A 698 18.18 22.77 -37.02
C ARG A 698 18.09 22.60 -38.53
N SER A 699 16.89 22.62 -39.12
CA SER A 699 16.73 22.42 -40.57
C SER A 699 17.24 23.60 -41.42
N VAL A 700 17.23 24.83 -40.88
CA VAL A 700 17.75 26.03 -41.57
C VAL A 700 19.30 26.02 -41.70
N SER A 701 20.01 25.11 -41.04
CA SER A 701 21.48 25.06 -41.03
C SER A 701 22.16 24.68 -42.37
N GLN A 702 21.40 24.40 -43.43
CA GLN A 702 21.94 24.02 -44.75
C GLN A 702 21.47 24.88 -45.94
N SER A 703 20.57 25.86 -45.74
CA SER A 703 20.17 26.78 -46.82
C SER A 703 20.00 28.22 -46.32
N ALA A 704 20.93 29.08 -46.75
CA ALA A 704 20.92 30.55 -46.70
C ALA A 704 20.35 31.22 -45.44
N ILE A 705 21.23 31.86 -44.66
CA ILE A 705 20.87 32.72 -43.51
C ILE A 705 19.97 33.87 -43.97
N ARG A 706 18.64 33.69 -43.90
CA ARG A 706 17.65 34.75 -44.08
C ARG A 706 16.48 34.61 -43.11
N ASN A 707 16.51 35.51 -42.12
CA ASN A 707 15.39 35.99 -41.32
C ASN A 707 14.89 35.07 -40.17
N PRO A 708 15.47 35.14 -38.95
CA PRO A 708 15.01 34.38 -37.77
C PRO A 708 13.55 34.70 -37.33
N HIS A 709 12.94 35.77 -37.86
CA HIS A 709 11.52 36.03 -37.65
C HIS A 709 10.60 34.95 -38.26
N SER A 710 11.06 34.18 -39.25
CA SER A 710 10.28 33.06 -39.81
C SER A 710 10.15 31.91 -38.81
N ALA A 711 11.27 31.46 -38.23
CA ALA A 711 11.31 30.42 -37.20
C ALA A 711 10.47 30.79 -35.97
N PHE A 712 10.54 32.06 -35.53
CA PHE A 712 9.68 32.60 -34.47
C PHE A 712 8.18 32.47 -34.82
N ARG A 713 7.76 32.97 -36.00
CA ARG A 713 6.36 32.90 -36.45
C ARG A 713 5.83 31.47 -36.62
N ILE A 714 6.62 30.57 -37.20
CA ILE A 714 6.25 29.16 -37.37
C ILE A 714 6.09 28.46 -36.01
N SER A 715 6.98 28.75 -35.06
CA SER A 715 6.91 28.19 -33.71
C SER A 715 5.69 28.69 -32.93
N ILE A 716 5.30 29.96 -33.11
CA ILE A 716 4.04 30.50 -32.54
C ILE A 716 2.83 29.83 -33.18
N PHE A 717 2.78 29.70 -34.50
CA PHE A 717 1.66 29.06 -35.20
C PHE A 717 1.47 27.61 -34.73
N GLY A 718 2.55 26.82 -34.69
CA GLY A 718 2.52 25.44 -34.20
C GLY A 718 2.10 25.34 -32.73
N ALA A 719 2.63 26.21 -31.86
CA ALA A 719 2.27 26.24 -30.44
C ALA A 719 0.81 26.65 -30.21
N THR A 720 0.32 27.65 -30.94
CA THR A 720 -1.09 28.10 -30.88
C THR A 720 -2.03 27.01 -31.38
N ALA A 721 -1.70 26.37 -32.52
CA ALA A 721 -2.47 25.25 -33.05
C ALA A 721 -2.53 24.07 -32.08
N ALA A 722 -1.39 23.66 -31.50
CA ALA A 722 -1.35 22.60 -30.49
C ALA A 722 -2.12 22.98 -29.21
N THR A 723 -2.10 24.24 -28.80
CA THR A 723 -2.86 24.72 -27.62
C THR A 723 -4.36 24.67 -27.89
N ILE A 724 -4.82 25.13 -29.06
CA ILE A 724 -6.23 25.00 -29.49
C ILE A 724 -6.63 23.51 -29.56
N MET A 725 -5.77 22.66 -30.12
CA MET A 725 -6.02 21.21 -30.22
C MET A 725 -6.10 20.51 -28.86
N ALA A 726 -5.29 20.92 -27.88
CA ALA A 726 -5.31 20.33 -26.54
C ALA A 726 -6.43 20.86 -25.66
N MET A 727 -6.79 22.15 -25.79
CA MET A 727 -7.70 22.83 -24.88
C MET A 727 -9.15 22.94 -25.38
N LEU A 728 -9.39 22.88 -26.70
CA LEU A 728 -10.71 23.15 -27.31
C LEU A 728 -11.25 22.03 -28.22
N LEU A 729 -10.38 21.19 -28.80
CA LEU A 729 -10.81 20.07 -29.63
C LEU A 729 -11.08 18.82 -28.80
N GLY A 730 -12.19 18.16 -29.11
CA GLY A 730 -12.62 16.89 -28.49
C GLY A 730 -12.76 15.78 -29.51
N ASN A 731 -13.67 14.84 -29.21
CA ASN A 731 -14.01 13.75 -30.11
C ASN A 731 -14.98 14.15 -31.24
N LEU A 732 -15.13 13.28 -32.24
CA LEU A 732 -15.96 13.49 -33.43
C LEU A 732 -17.47 13.26 -33.19
N ARG A 733 -17.89 12.90 -31.97
CA ARG A 733 -19.28 12.50 -31.68
C ARG A 733 -20.29 13.64 -31.89
N GLN A 734 -19.87 14.91 -31.77
CA GLN A 734 -20.71 16.06 -32.13
C GLN A 734 -21.02 16.16 -33.62
N LEU A 735 -20.09 15.74 -34.51
CA LEU A 735 -20.39 15.65 -35.94
C LEU A 735 -21.39 14.51 -36.21
N ALA A 736 -21.26 13.38 -35.50
CA ALA A 736 -22.23 12.29 -35.56
C ALA A 736 -23.62 12.72 -35.03
N LEU A 737 -23.70 13.57 -34.00
CA LEU A 737 -24.96 14.17 -33.55
C LEU A 737 -25.61 14.99 -34.67
N VAL A 738 -24.86 15.93 -35.28
CA VAL A 738 -25.37 16.76 -36.39
C VAL A 738 -25.84 15.90 -37.57
N PHE A 739 -25.06 14.89 -37.99
CA PHE A 739 -25.48 13.97 -39.05
C PHE A 739 -26.73 13.16 -38.66
N SER A 740 -26.88 12.73 -37.40
CA SER A 740 -28.10 12.05 -36.93
C SER A 740 -29.34 12.95 -36.99
N VAL A 741 -29.18 14.27 -36.81
CA VAL A 741 -30.26 15.26 -36.86
C VAL A 741 -30.66 15.52 -38.32
N TRP A 742 -29.68 15.58 -39.22
CA TRP A 742 -29.91 15.67 -40.66
C TRP A 742 -30.61 14.40 -41.17
N ASP A 743 -30.18 13.20 -40.76
CA ASP A 743 -30.85 11.93 -41.10
C ASP A 743 -32.32 11.90 -40.63
N ARG A 744 -32.58 12.33 -39.38
CA ARG A 744 -33.94 12.46 -38.82
C ARG A 744 -34.81 13.53 -39.51
N ALA A 745 -34.19 14.50 -40.19
CA ALA A 745 -34.89 15.55 -40.92
C ALA A 745 -35.20 15.18 -42.39
N SER A 746 -34.85 13.97 -42.84
CA SER A 746 -35.17 13.50 -44.19
C SER A 746 -36.65 13.11 -44.36
N VAL A 747 -37.17 13.20 -45.58
CA VAL A 747 -38.45 12.56 -46.00
C VAL A 747 -38.23 11.27 -46.79
N MET A 748 -36.98 10.90 -47.09
CA MET A 748 -36.68 9.64 -47.77
C MET A 748 -36.99 8.43 -46.85
N PRO A 749 -37.43 7.29 -47.41
CA PRO A 749 -37.70 6.07 -46.64
C PRO A 749 -36.51 5.63 -45.75
N PRO A 750 -36.75 4.97 -44.59
CA PRO A 750 -35.67 4.57 -43.67
C PRO A 750 -34.63 3.61 -44.28
N ASP A 751 -35.03 2.84 -45.30
CA ASP A 751 -34.22 1.92 -46.09
C ASP A 751 -33.41 2.61 -47.22
N ALA A 752 -33.67 3.90 -47.49
CA ALA A 752 -32.87 4.67 -48.44
C ALA A 752 -31.43 4.87 -47.92
N ASN A 753 -30.47 5.02 -48.84
CA ASN A 753 -29.06 5.17 -48.51
C ASN A 753 -28.83 6.34 -47.52
N GLY A 754 -28.29 6.04 -46.34
CA GLY A 754 -28.12 7.01 -45.25
C GLY A 754 -27.34 8.28 -45.63
N LEU A 755 -26.41 8.22 -46.58
CA LEU A 755 -25.73 9.43 -47.06
C LEU A 755 -26.71 10.36 -47.83
N LEU A 756 -27.62 9.79 -48.62
CA LEU A 756 -28.66 10.57 -49.31
C LEU A 756 -29.68 11.12 -48.31
N ARG A 757 -30.06 10.35 -47.28
CA ARG A 757 -30.95 10.80 -46.20
C ARG A 757 -30.35 11.99 -45.44
N VAL A 758 -29.07 11.91 -45.06
CA VAL A 758 -28.31 13.01 -44.43
C VAL A 758 -28.22 14.24 -45.35
N ILE A 759 -28.06 14.07 -46.66
CA ILE A 759 -28.02 15.19 -47.61
C ILE A 759 -29.40 15.84 -47.78
N ASP A 760 -30.47 15.05 -47.93
CA ASP A 760 -31.86 15.54 -48.03
C ASP A 760 -32.27 16.31 -46.78
N GLY A 761 -32.21 15.70 -45.60
CA GLY A 761 -32.61 16.36 -44.37
C GLY A 761 -31.69 17.52 -43.97
N GLY A 762 -30.40 17.45 -44.29
CA GLY A 762 -29.46 18.57 -44.17
C GLY A 762 -29.85 19.76 -45.06
N TRP A 763 -30.19 19.50 -46.32
CA TRP A 763 -30.72 20.53 -47.23
C TRP A 763 -32.04 21.12 -46.72
N ARG A 764 -32.97 20.28 -46.23
CA ARG A 764 -34.24 20.73 -45.67
C ARG A 764 -34.08 21.60 -44.43
N ILE A 765 -33.09 21.33 -43.57
CA ILE A 765 -32.75 22.22 -42.45
C ILE A 765 -32.20 23.55 -42.97
N LEU A 766 -31.24 23.52 -43.91
CA LEU A 766 -30.60 24.72 -44.46
C LEU A 766 -31.55 25.60 -45.29
N SER A 767 -32.58 25.02 -45.92
CA SER A 767 -33.64 25.74 -46.63
C SER A 767 -34.79 26.22 -45.74
N GLY A 768 -34.70 26.02 -44.41
CA GLY A 768 -35.77 26.36 -43.45
C GLY A 768 -37.03 25.48 -43.59
N SER A 769 -36.96 24.37 -44.33
CA SER A 769 -38.05 23.43 -44.58
C SER A 769 -38.18 22.34 -43.50
N ALA A 770 -37.27 22.31 -42.54
CA ALA A 770 -37.30 21.49 -41.33
C ALA A 770 -36.58 22.22 -40.18
N VAL A 771 -37.04 22.04 -38.93
CA VAL A 771 -36.39 22.60 -37.74
C VAL A 771 -35.49 21.52 -37.11
N PRO A 772 -34.21 21.79 -36.80
CA PRO A 772 -33.32 20.80 -36.20
C PRO A 772 -33.71 20.50 -34.74
N SER A 773 -34.24 19.30 -34.49
CA SER A 773 -34.56 18.82 -33.14
C SER A 773 -33.31 18.24 -32.45
N ILE A 774 -32.65 19.10 -31.67
CA ILE A 774 -31.55 18.75 -30.77
C ILE A 774 -31.95 19.21 -29.36
N TYR A 775 -31.95 18.29 -28.38
CA TYR A 775 -32.17 18.69 -26.99
C TYR A 775 -30.92 19.46 -26.51
N PRO A 776 -31.04 20.59 -25.79
CA PRO A 776 -29.87 21.39 -25.40
C PRO A 776 -28.79 20.61 -24.63
N GLY A 777 -29.16 19.55 -23.91
CA GLY A 777 -28.23 18.65 -23.25
C GLY A 777 -27.42 17.75 -24.20
N ASP A 778 -27.89 17.48 -25.42
CA ASP A 778 -27.22 16.57 -26.36
C ASP A 778 -25.88 17.13 -26.85
N TRP A 779 -25.83 18.45 -27.07
CA TRP A 779 -24.61 19.21 -27.39
C TRP A 779 -23.50 19.08 -26.34
N PHE A 780 -23.84 18.63 -25.13
CA PHE A 780 -22.91 18.41 -24.04
C PHE A 780 -22.71 16.90 -23.78
N TRP A 781 -23.79 16.21 -23.41
CA TRP A 781 -23.73 14.84 -22.90
C TRP A 781 -23.35 13.80 -23.95
N THR A 782 -23.77 13.93 -25.21
CA THR A 782 -23.49 12.89 -26.22
C THR A 782 -21.99 12.73 -26.50
N ALA A 783 -21.22 13.82 -26.44
CA ALA A 783 -19.76 13.77 -26.57
C ALA A 783 -19.07 13.03 -25.42
N SER A 784 -19.65 13.07 -24.21
CA SER A 784 -19.14 12.34 -23.04
C SER A 784 -19.58 10.86 -22.98
N ARG A 785 -20.36 10.40 -23.97
CA ARG A 785 -20.86 9.03 -24.11
C ARG A 785 -20.60 8.53 -25.54
N ALA A 786 -19.33 8.58 -25.95
CA ALA A 786 -18.91 8.23 -27.30
C ALA A 786 -18.78 6.71 -27.54
N ILE A 787 -18.70 5.88 -26.50
CA ILE A 787 -18.61 4.41 -26.58
C ILE A 787 -20.00 3.79 -26.49
N THR A 788 -20.29 2.83 -27.36
CA THR A 788 -21.54 2.07 -27.38
C THR A 788 -21.36 0.75 -26.63
N VAL A 789 -22.26 0.41 -25.71
CA VAL A 789 -22.20 -0.83 -24.89
C VAL A 789 -23.48 -1.68 -25.04
N PRO A 790 -23.42 -3.00 -24.79
CA PRO A 790 -24.60 -3.86 -24.78
C PRO A 790 -25.62 -3.49 -23.67
N PRO A 791 -26.92 -3.81 -23.84
CA PRO A 791 -27.91 -3.68 -22.77
C PRO A 791 -27.49 -4.49 -21.53
N GLY A 792 -27.40 -3.82 -20.39
CA GLY A 792 -26.97 -4.42 -19.11
C GLY A 792 -25.52 -4.09 -18.71
N GLU A 793 -24.67 -3.62 -19.63
CA GLU A 793 -23.36 -3.05 -19.29
C GLU A 793 -23.45 -1.55 -18.96
N VAL A 794 -22.60 -1.07 -18.05
CA VAL A 794 -22.54 0.35 -17.68
C VAL A 794 -21.73 1.12 -18.73
N GLY A 795 -22.36 2.08 -19.41
CA GLY A 795 -21.71 2.89 -20.44
C GLY A 795 -20.62 3.80 -19.87
N PRO A 796 -19.36 3.71 -20.35
CA PRO A 796 -18.24 4.49 -19.80
C PRO A 796 -18.29 5.96 -20.20
N ILE A 797 -17.66 6.80 -19.38
CA ILE A 797 -17.52 8.24 -19.59
C ILE A 797 -16.30 8.52 -20.47
N THR A 798 -16.45 9.33 -21.52
CA THR A 798 -15.37 9.70 -22.45
C THR A 798 -15.06 11.20 -22.38
N GLU A 799 -14.28 11.60 -21.37
CA GLU A 799 -13.87 12.99 -21.21
C GLU A 799 -12.70 13.40 -22.12
N PHE A 800 -12.56 14.71 -22.30
CA PHE A 800 -11.46 15.39 -22.97
C PHE A 800 -11.36 16.81 -22.38
N PRO A 801 -10.21 17.50 -22.42
CA PRO A 801 -9.99 18.69 -21.59
C PRO A 801 -11.07 19.77 -21.72
N PHE A 802 -11.54 20.08 -22.93
CA PHE A 802 -12.61 21.07 -23.10
C PHE A 802 -13.94 20.66 -22.44
N PHE A 803 -14.29 19.37 -22.45
CA PHE A 803 -15.47 18.88 -21.74
C PHE A 803 -15.31 19.08 -20.23
N THR A 804 -14.19 18.64 -19.64
CA THR A 804 -13.95 18.74 -18.20
C THR A 804 -13.96 20.20 -17.73
N PHE A 805 -13.28 21.10 -18.45
CA PHE A 805 -13.28 22.54 -18.12
C PHE A 805 -14.62 23.24 -18.37
N LEU A 806 -15.44 22.78 -19.33
CA LEU A 806 -16.80 23.28 -19.56
C LEU A 806 -17.79 22.78 -18.50
N TYR A 807 -17.63 21.53 -18.05
CA TYR A 807 -18.40 20.94 -16.96
C TYR A 807 -18.12 21.70 -15.66
N GLY A 808 -16.84 21.87 -15.30
CA GLY A 808 -16.40 22.68 -14.17
C GLY A 808 -16.37 21.93 -12.83
N ASP A 809 -16.34 20.61 -12.87
CA ASP A 809 -16.03 19.74 -11.73
C ASP A 809 -14.53 19.84 -11.46
N LEU A 810 -14.13 20.13 -10.22
CA LEU A 810 -12.73 20.34 -9.81
C LEU A 810 -12.05 18.99 -9.52
N HIS A 811 -12.39 17.99 -10.33
CA HIS A 811 -12.02 16.60 -10.16
C HIS A 811 -10.52 16.37 -10.44
N ALA A 812 -10.00 15.29 -9.88
CA ALA A 812 -8.59 14.92 -9.89
C ALA A 812 -7.85 15.07 -11.22
N HIS A 813 -8.38 14.52 -12.31
CA HIS A 813 -7.75 14.59 -13.64
C HIS A 813 -7.61 16.03 -14.15
N MET A 814 -8.57 16.91 -13.85
CA MET A 814 -8.50 18.31 -14.26
C MET A 814 -7.39 19.08 -13.52
N ILE A 815 -7.15 18.76 -12.24
CA ILE A 815 -6.04 19.32 -11.46
C ILE A 815 -4.69 18.68 -11.86
N ALA A 816 -4.71 17.40 -12.24
CA ALA A 816 -3.52 16.69 -12.69
C ALA A 816 -2.96 17.22 -14.02
N LEU A 817 -3.81 17.64 -14.97
CA LEU A 817 -3.40 18.14 -16.31
C LEU A 817 -2.14 19.05 -16.32
N PRO A 818 -2.08 20.19 -15.58
CA PRO A 818 -0.89 21.04 -15.57
C PRO A 818 0.32 20.41 -14.85
N LEU A 819 0.12 19.54 -13.85
CA LEU A 819 1.20 18.82 -13.15
C LEU A 819 1.79 17.71 -14.04
N ALA A 820 0.94 17.00 -14.76
CA ALA A 820 1.29 15.99 -15.76
C ALA A 820 2.09 16.60 -16.91
N LEU A 821 1.67 17.78 -17.40
CA LEU A 821 2.43 18.55 -18.39
C LEU A 821 3.74 19.12 -17.82
N PHE A 822 3.83 19.41 -16.52
CA PHE A 822 5.09 19.78 -15.86
C PHE A 822 6.07 18.60 -15.80
N ALA A 823 5.60 17.38 -15.49
CA ALA A 823 6.39 16.15 -15.57
C ALA A 823 6.84 15.84 -17.00
N LEU A 824 5.97 16.03 -18.00
CA LEU A 824 6.32 15.93 -19.42
C LEU A 824 7.39 16.97 -19.81
N ALA A 825 7.26 18.21 -19.33
CA ALA A 825 8.23 19.26 -19.61
C ALA A 825 9.60 18.99 -18.98
N TRP A 826 9.65 18.37 -17.81
CA TRP A 826 10.88 17.84 -17.22
C TRP A 826 11.49 16.71 -18.08
N ALA A 827 10.68 15.80 -18.62
CA ALA A 827 11.15 14.73 -19.51
C ALA A 827 11.73 15.32 -20.82
N VAL A 828 11.02 16.26 -21.45
CA VAL A 828 11.46 16.95 -22.67
C VAL A 828 12.72 17.78 -22.42
N ALA A 829 12.77 18.56 -21.33
CA ALA A 829 13.94 19.36 -20.99
C ALA A 829 15.18 18.52 -20.70
N LEU A 830 15.02 17.29 -20.18
CA LEU A 830 16.11 16.33 -20.00
C LEU A 830 16.59 15.81 -21.36
N ALA A 831 15.66 15.32 -22.19
CA ALA A 831 15.95 14.76 -23.52
C ALA A 831 16.63 15.78 -24.46
N LEU A 832 16.30 17.06 -24.33
CA LEU A 832 16.87 18.17 -25.10
C LEU A 832 18.10 18.84 -24.46
N ARG A 833 18.53 18.42 -23.26
CA ARG A 833 19.59 19.10 -22.49
C ARG A 833 20.96 19.00 -23.19
N PRO A 834 21.64 20.14 -23.50
CA PRO A 834 22.90 20.12 -24.24
C PRO A 834 24.13 19.69 -23.42
N THR A 835 24.14 19.92 -22.10
CA THR A 835 25.36 19.84 -21.27
C THR A 835 25.24 18.85 -20.11
N LYS A 836 26.39 18.35 -19.62
CA LYS A 836 26.44 17.48 -18.43
C LYS A 836 26.01 18.25 -17.16
N PHE A 837 25.32 17.57 -16.25
CA PHE A 837 25.02 18.12 -14.93
C PHE A 837 26.30 18.26 -14.10
N SER A 838 26.39 19.31 -13.26
CA SER A 838 27.21 19.28 -12.05
C SER A 838 26.60 18.29 -11.04
N ARG A 839 27.36 17.81 -10.05
CA ARG A 839 26.83 16.86 -9.05
C ARG A 839 25.56 17.39 -8.36
N LEU A 840 25.62 18.62 -7.84
CA LEU A 840 24.49 19.28 -7.18
C LEU A 840 23.33 19.54 -8.15
N GLY A 841 23.61 20.01 -9.37
CA GLY A 841 22.57 20.27 -10.37
C GLY A 841 21.85 18.99 -10.83
N GLY A 842 22.54 17.85 -10.86
CA GLY A 842 21.94 16.55 -11.16
C GLY A 842 21.04 16.05 -10.02
N LEU A 843 21.45 16.25 -8.77
CA LEU A 843 20.63 15.93 -7.60
C LEU A 843 19.37 16.81 -7.54
N ALA A 844 19.51 18.13 -7.69
CA ALA A 844 18.38 19.06 -7.69
C ALA A 844 17.39 18.76 -8.84
N TYR A 845 17.90 18.47 -10.04
CA TYR A 845 17.06 18.09 -11.18
C TYR A 845 16.34 16.75 -10.95
N GLY A 846 17.03 15.77 -10.38
CA GLY A 846 16.44 14.47 -10.00
C GLY A 846 15.34 14.61 -8.94
N ALA A 847 15.56 15.45 -7.91
CA ALA A 847 14.58 15.73 -6.87
C ALA A 847 13.32 16.42 -7.42
N VAL A 848 13.47 17.42 -8.31
CA VAL A 848 12.34 18.04 -9.00
C VAL A 848 11.61 17.04 -9.91
N GLY A 849 12.31 16.10 -10.53
CA GLY A 849 11.70 15.02 -11.30
C GLY A 849 10.89 14.05 -10.43
N ALA A 850 11.44 13.65 -9.29
CA ALA A 850 10.76 12.80 -8.32
C ALA A 850 9.52 13.48 -7.71
N LEU A 851 9.59 14.79 -7.45
CA LEU A 851 8.43 15.57 -7.02
C LEU A 851 7.37 15.68 -8.14
N ALA A 852 7.79 15.99 -9.38
CA ALA A 852 6.89 16.14 -10.53
C ALA A 852 6.18 14.85 -10.95
N VAL A 853 6.81 13.69 -10.78
CA VAL A 853 6.17 12.39 -11.01
C VAL A 853 5.39 11.96 -9.77
N GLY A 854 5.99 12.04 -8.58
CA GLY A 854 5.39 11.60 -7.32
C GLY A 854 4.05 12.29 -7.00
N VAL A 855 3.95 13.59 -7.27
CA VAL A 855 2.73 14.38 -7.01
C VAL A 855 1.51 13.90 -7.80
N LEU A 856 1.73 13.19 -8.91
CA LEU A 856 0.64 12.66 -9.71
C LEU A 856 -0.12 11.57 -8.95
N TYR A 857 0.53 10.70 -8.17
CA TYR A 857 -0.18 9.61 -7.49
C TYR A 857 -1.27 10.10 -6.50
N PRO A 858 -0.97 11.01 -5.54
CA PRO A 858 -1.98 11.54 -4.62
C PRO A 858 -2.85 12.64 -5.25
N THR A 859 -2.75 12.91 -6.56
CA THR A 859 -3.62 13.83 -7.30
C THR A 859 -4.55 13.10 -8.27
N ASN A 860 -4.02 12.15 -9.05
CA ASN A 860 -4.72 11.23 -9.95
C ASN A 860 -3.85 9.96 -10.11
N SER A 861 -4.20 8.88 -9.42
CA SER A 861 -3.36 7.69 -9.27
C SER A 861 -2.95 7.01 -10.60
N TRP A 862 -3.76 7.15 -11.65
CA TRP A 862 -3.50 6.55 -12.97
C TRP A 862 -2.53 7.33 -13.87
N ASP A 863 -2.25 8.61 -13.58
CA ASP A 863 -1.22 9.36 -14.29
C ASP A 863 0.20 8.91 -13.89
N PHE A 864 0.39 8.54 -12.61
CA PHE A 864 1.71 8.22 -12.06
C PHE A 864 2.49 7.14 -12.84
N PRO A 865 1.93 5.96 -13.18
CA PRO A 865 2.64 4.96 -13.98
C PRO A 865 3.05 5.48 -15.36
N THR A 866 2.16 6.22 -16.03
CA THR A 866 2.37 6.77 -17.38
C THR A 866 3.54 7.77 -17.39
N TYR A 867 3.55 8.73 -16.47
CA TYR A 867 4.61 9.74 -16.41
C TYR A 867 5.91 9.20 -15.78
N LEU A 868 5.86 8.18 -14.92
CA LEU A 868 7.05 7.45 -14.49
C LEU A 868 7.74 6.73 -15.67
N VAL A 869 6.97 6.11 -16.57
CA VAL A 869 7.54 5.50 -17.80
C VAL A 869 8.10 6.58 -18.74
N ILE A 870 7.38 7.68 -18.98
CA ILE A 870 7.85 8.77 -19.86
C ILE A 870 9.16 9.40 -19.33
N THR A 871 9.25 9.66 -18.02
CA THR A 871 10.47 10.22 -17.40
C THR A 871 11.62 9.20 -17.37
N ALA A 872 11.35 7.91 -17.13
CA ALA A 872 12.36 6.85 -17.26
C ALA A 872 12.90 6.74 -18.69
N LEU A 873 12.05 6.81 -19.72
CA LEU A 873 12.46 6.82 -21.12
C LEU A 873 13.33 8.05 -21.46
N ALA A 874 13.03 9.23 -20.88
CA ALA A 874 13.86 10.41 -21.02
C ALA A 874 15.26 10.24 -20.37
N ILE A 875 15.34 9.56 -19.21
CA ILE A 875 16.62 9.20 -18.58
C ILE A 875 17.41 8.21 -19.44
N LEU A 876 16.75 7.16 -19.96
CA LEU A 876 17.36 6.17 -20.86
C LEU A 876 17.95 6.83 -22.10
N PHE A 877 17.17 7.69 -22.77
CA PHE A 877 17.58 8.43 -23.96
C PHE A 877 18.76 9.39 -23.68
N TYR A 878 18.74 10.05 -22.53
CA TYR A 878 19.80 10.96 -22.07
C TYR A 878 21.12 10.24 -21.77
N ASP A 879 21.07 9.08 -21.11
CA ASP A 879 22.24 8.26 -20.82
C ASP A 879 22.77 7.56 -22.08
N TRP A 880 21.90 7.02 -22.94
CA TRP A 880 22.26 6.46 -24.24
C TRP A 880 23.01 7.47 -25.11
N ARG A 881 22.54 8.72 -25.16
CA ARG A 881 23.21 9.85 -25.85
C ARG A 881 24.61 10.18 -25.30
N ARG A 882 25.03 9.62 -24.16
CA ARG A 882 26.28 9.95 -23.46
C ARG A 882 27.24 8.79 -23.28
N LEU A 883 26.71 7.58 -23.21
CA LEU A 883 27.42 6.36 -22.88
C LEU A 883 27.32 5.31 -24.00
N GLY A 884 26.56 5.61 -25.06
CA GLY A 884 26.24 4.68 -26.14
C GLY A 884 25.32 3.54 -25.70
N ALA A 885 25.05 2.62 -26.61
CA ALA A 885 24.37 1.36 -26.30
C ALA A 885 25.37 0.38 -25.65
N THR A 886 25.60 0.53 -24.35
CA THR A 886 26.57 -0.27 -23.57
C THR A 886 25.95 -0.84 -22.30
N LEU A 887 26.43 -1.99 -21.82
CA LEU A 887 25.88 -2.62 -20.59
C LEU A 887 25.99 -1.70 -19.34
N PRO A 888 27.09 -0.93 -19.12
CA PRO A 888 27.15 0.05 -18.03
C PRO A 888 26.17 1.23 -18.18
N MET A 889 25.71 1.54 -19.41
CA MET A 889 24.64 2.52 -19.62
C MET A 889 23.31 1.97 -19.11
N LEU A 890 22.96 0.73 -19.44
CA LEU A 890 21.74 0.08 -18.93
C LEU A 890 21.75 -0.03 -17.40
N GLY A 891 22.89 -0.36 -16.79
CA GLY A 891 23.05 -0.37 -15.33
C GLY A 891 22.85 1.02 -14.69
N GLN A 892 23.41 2.08 -15.30
CA GLN A 892 23.19 3.45 -14.82
C GLN A 892 21.74 3.92 -14.98
N PHE A 893 21.10 3.60 -16.11
CA PHE A 893 19.68 3.86 -16.33
C PHE A 893 18.83 3.14 -15.27
N GLY A 894 19.04 1.85 -15.05
CA GLY A 894 18.28 1.06 -14.07
C GLY A 894 18.38 1.63 -12.65
N VAL A 895 19.58 2.03 -12.20
CA VAL A 895 19.77 2.69 -10.90
C VAL A 895 19.06 4.04 -10.86
N LYS A 896 19.13 4.87 -11.90
CA LYS A 896 18.47 6.19 -11.93
C LYS A 896 16.94 6.07 -11.96
N ALA A 897 16.40 5.11 -12.72
CA ALA A 897 14.97 4.84 -12.78
C ALA A 897 14.43 4.29 -11.45
N ALA A 898 15.16 3.36 -10.81
CA ALA A 898 14.81 2.85 -9.49
C ALA A 898 14.87 3.95 -8.40
N VAL A 899 15.91 4.80 -8.41
CA VAL A 899 16.01 5.96 -7.50
C VAL A 899 14.90 6.97 -7.77
N LEU A 900 14.54 7.24 -9.02
CA LEU A 900 13.41 8.11 -9.37
C LEU A 900 12.10 7.54 -8.80
N ALA A 901 11.78 6.27 -9.08
CA ALA A 901 10.56 5.62 -8.61
C ALA A 901 10.46 5.62 -7.08
N ALA A 902 11.53 5.16 -6.39
CA ALA A 902 11.58 5.12 -4.94
C ALA A 902 11.46 6.52 -4.30
N SER A 903 12.14 7.52 -4.87
CA SER A 903 12.04 8.91 -4.38
C SER A 903 10.64 9.50 -4.62
N SER A 904 10.00 9.17 -5.76
CA SER A 904 8.66 9.66 -6.10
C SER A 904 7.59 9.14 -5.13
N VAL A 905 7.73 7.90 -4.65
CA VAL A 905 6.89 7.33 -3.59
C VAL A 905 7.26 7.93 -2.23
N MET A 906 8.54 7.96 -1.87
CA MET A 906 9.03 8.40 -0.55
C MET A 906 8.73 9.87 -0.25
N LEU A 907 8.79 10.76 -1.26
CA LEU A 907 8.44 12.18 -1.09
C LEU A 907 6.98 12.39 -0.65
N PHE A 908 6.10 11.41 -0.89
CA PHE A 908 4.69 11.46 -0.51
C PHE A 908 4.35 10.40 0.56
N TRP A 909 5.34 9.86 1.29
CA TRP A 909 5.14 8.81 2.30
C TRP A 909 3.97 9.05 3.28
N PRO A 910 3.74 10.26 3.83
CA PRO A 910 2.58 10.50 4.70
C PRO A 910 1.21 10.31 4.04
N PHE A 911 1.10 10.44 2.71
CA PHE A 911 -0.12 10.06 1.97
C PHE A 911 -0.28 8.54 1.97
N TRP A 912 0.78 7.81 1.62
CA TRP A 912 0.79 6.34 1.54
C TRP A 912 0.50 5.66 2.89
N GLN A 913 0.85 6.29 4.02
CA GLN A 913 0.51 5.80 5.35
C GLN A 913 -0.98 5.89 5.70
N ASN A 914 -1.76 6.70 4.97
CA ASN A 914 -3.15 7.02 5.26
C ASN A 914 -4.11 6.72 4.08
N PHE A 915 -3.65 6.00 3.04
CA PHE A 915 -4.43 5.74 1.83
C PHE A 915 -4.70 4.25 1.62
N GLY A 916 -5.98 3.85 1.70
CA GLY A 916 -6.45 2.48 1.50
C GLY A 916 -6.99 2.28 0.08
N SER A 917 -6.29 1.52 -0.76
CA SER A 917 -6.77 1.18 -2.11
C SER A 917 -7.90 0.15 -2.08
N GLY A 918 -9.09 0.53 -2.54
CA GLY A 918 -10.19 -0.41 -2.80
C GLY A 918 -9.92 -1.37 -3.98
N TYR A 919 -8.92 -1.09 -4.82
CA TYR A 919 -8.49 -1.98 -5.90
C TYR A 919 -7.26 -2.78 -5.48
N GLY A 920 -7.44 -4.08 -5.26
CA GLY A 920 -6.40 -5.00 -4.79
C GLY A 920 -5.67 -5.81 -5.87
N SER A 921 -6.08 -5.74 -7.13
CA SER A 921 -5.51 -6.54 -8.22
C SER A 921 -5.63 -5.87 -9.60
N VAL A 922 -4.82 -6.35 -10.54
CA VAL A 922 -4.92 -6.02 -11.98
C VAL A 922 -5.42 -7.28 -12.68
N LYS A 923 -6.50 -7.17 -13.45
CA LYS A 923 -7.04 -8.24 -14.31
C LYS A 923 -7.24 -7.75 -15.74
N LEU A 924 -7.38 -8.70 -16.68
CA LEU A 924 -7.88 -8.39 -18.02
C LEU A 924 -9.37 -8.01 -17.94
N TRP A 925 -9.84 -7.23 -18.92
CA TRP A 925 -11.25 -6.86 -19.02
C TRP A 925 -12.07 -8.03 -19.57
N GLU A 926 -13.22 -8.30 -18.95
CA GLU A 926 -14.07 -9.46 -19.22
C GLU A 926 -15.40 -9.11 -19.91
N GLY A 927 -15.76 -7.81 -19.97
CA GLY A 927 -16.97 -7.30 -20.63
C GLY A 927 -16.74 -6.90 -22.09
N SER A 928 -17.66 -6.13 -22.67
CA SER A 928 -17.53 -5.67 -24.06
C SER A 928 -16.29 -4.80 -24.29
N LEU A 929 -15.68 -4.94 -25.47
CA LEU A 929 -14.53 -4.14 -25.90
C LEU A 929 -14.99 -2.98 -26.80
N THR A 930 -14.33 -1.83 -26.66
CA THR A 930 -14.62 -0.63 -27.47
C THR A 930 -14.57 -0.95 -28.97
N SER A 931 -15.65 -0.62 -29.69
CA SER A 931 -15.70 -0.85 -31.14
C SER A 931 -14.67 0.00 -31.88
N ILE A 932 -14.19 -0.48 -33.04
CA ILE A 932 -13.28 0.31 -33.90
C ILE A 932 -13.96 1.64 -34.32
N GLY A 933 -15.27 1.63 -34.51
CA GLY A 933 -16.06 2.83 -34.79
C GLY A 933 -16.00 3.86 -33.67
N ASP A 934 -16.30 3.46 -32.43
CA ASP A 934 -16.27 4.37 -31.28
C ASP A 934 -14.83 4.83 -30.97
N TYR A 935 -13.83 3.93 -31.10
CA TYR A 935 -12.42 4.27 -30.94
C TYR A 935 -11.95 5.32 -31.97
N LEU A 936 -12.40 5.22 -33.22
CA LEU A 936 -12.14 6.23 -34.26
C LEU A 936 -12.99 7.50 -34.06
N MET A 937 -14.18 7.43 -33.46
CA MET A 937 -14.92 8.63 -33.05
C MET A 937 -14.14 9.42 -31.98
N ILE A 938 -13.48 8.74 -31.03
CA ILE A 938 -12.69 9.38 -29.97
C ILE A 938 -11.35 9.90 -30.51
N TYR A 939 -10.55 9.03 -31.13
CA TYR A 939 -9.15 9.31 -31.44
C TYR A 939 -8.87 9.59 -32.93
N GLY A 940 -9.84 9.42 -33.83
CA GLY A 940 -9.63 9.38 -35.28
C GLY A 940 -8.96 10.63 -35.86
N LEU A 941 -9.26 11.83 -35.35
CA LEU A 941 -8.60 13.07 -35.77
C LEU A 941 -7.10 13.08 -35.43
N PHE A 942 -6.76 12.71 -34.19
CA PHE A 942 -5.39 12.66 -33.71
C PHE A 942 -4.60 11.54 -34.39
N LEU A 943 -5.22 10.37 -34.57
CA LEU A 943 -4.66 9.24 -35.30
C LEU A 943 -4.44 9.58 -36.78
N TRP A 944 -5.36 10.28 -37.44
CA TRP A 944 -5.19 10.73 -38.82
C TRP A 944 -3.99 11.68 -38.97
N LEU A 945 -3.80 12.61 -38.04
CA LEU A 945 -2.63 13.50 -38.02
C LEU A 945 -1.32 12.72 -37.79
N ILE A 946 -1.30 11.81 -36.82
CA ILE A 946 -0.13 10.98 -36.50
C ILE A 946 0.23 10.06 -37.68
N VAL A 947 -0.75 9.36 -38.27
CA VAL A 947 -0.55 8.47 -39.41
C VAL A 947 -0.14 9.28 -40.65
N THR A 948 -0.74 10.44 -40.91
CA THR A 948 -0.34 11.31 -42.03
C THR A 948 1.11 11.78 -41.86
N PHE A 949 1.50 12.21 -40.65
CA PHE A 949 2.89 12.57 -40.34
C PHE A 949 3.85 11.39 -40.54
N LEU A 950 3.53 10.21 -40.01
CA LEU A 950 4.35 9.00 -40.17
C LEU A 950 4.46 8.54 -41.64
N VAL A 951 3.39 8.68 -42.45
CA VAL A 951 3.42 8.39 -43.89
C VAL A 951 4.28 9.40 -44.66
N VAL A 952 4.26 10.68 -44.27
CA VAL A 952 5.13 11.72 -44.85
C VAL A 952 6.60 11.45 -44.50
N GLU A 953 6.92 11.16 -43.24
CA GLU A 953 8.29 10.81 -42.83
C GLU A 953 8.74 9.47 -43.43
N PHE A 954 7.88 8.45 -43.54
CA PHE A 954 8.23 7.18 -44.17
C PHE A 954 8.55 7.36 -45.67
N LYS A 955 7.75 8.15 -46.39
CA LYS A 955 8.05 8.53 -47.79
C LYS A 955 9.34 9.35 -47.89
N GLY A 956 9.61 10.24 -46.94
CA GLY A 956 10.86 10.98 -46.84
C GLY A 956 12.08 10.10 -46.55
N GLY A 957 11.94 9.11 -45.65
CA GLY A 957 12.96 8.13 -45.29
C GLY A 957 13.28 7.17 -46.42
N GLY A 958 12.26 6.64 -47.10
CA GLY A 958 12.42 5.79 -48.29
C GLY A 958 13.17 6.50 -49.42
N GLN A 959 12.93 7.81 -49.62
CA GLN A 959 13.68 8.63 -50.59
C GLN A 959 15.10 9.03 -50.13
N ARG A 960 15.45 8.86 -48.85
CA ARG A 960 16.84 8.93 -48.38
C ARG A 960 17.55 7.58 -48.58
N TRP A 961 16.89 6.48 -48.23
CA TRP A 961 17.40 5.10 -48.42
C TRP A 961 17.72 4.75 -49.87
N THR A 962 17.02 5.32 -50.85
CA THR A 962 17.32 5.11 -52.28
C THR A 962 18.33 6.10 -52.87
N ALA A 963 18.68 7.17 -52.16
CA ALA A 963 19.61 8.20 -52.62
C ALA A 963 21.02 8.06 -52.00
N GLU A 964 21.11 7.69 -50.72
CA GLU A 964 22.38 7.42 -50.02
C GLU A 964 22.63 5.91 -49.94
N GLY A 965 23.46 5.40 -50.84
CA GLY A 965 23.79 3.97 -50.91
C GLY A 965 24.44 3.41 -49.64
N TRP A 966 23.97 2.23 -49.23
CA TRP A 966 24.35 1.47 -48.03
C TRP A 966 25.85 1.38 -47.68
N PRO A 967 26.83 1.32 -48.62
CA PRO A 967 28.24 1.08 -48.28
C PRO A 967 28.96 2.15 -47.44
N SER A 968 28.36 3.33 -47.21
CA SER A 968 29.10 4.54 -46.79
C SER A 968 28.97 4.94 -45.31
N MET A 969 28.53 4.06 -44.41
CA MET A 969 28.59 4.31 -42.95
C MET A 969 30.01 4.11 -42.37
N PRO A 970 30.67 5.15 -41.83
CA PRO A 970 31.99 4.98 -41.20
C PRO A 970 31.85 4.25 -39.85
N ARG A 971 32.66 3.19 -39.64
CA ARG A 971 32.74 2.46 -38.36
C ARG A 971 33.55 3.23 -37.30
N SER A 972 33.18 4.46 -36.99
CA SER A 972 33.60 5.18 -35.77
C SER A 972 32.77 6.45 -35.54
N THR A 973 32.53 6.77 -34.26
CA THR A 973 31.59 7.79 -33.75
C THR A 973 30.10 7.51 -34.07
N PRO A 974 29.21 7.40 -33.05
CA PRO A 974 27.78 7.30 -33.29
C PRO A 974 27.23 8.68 -33.67
N ARG A 975 27.03 8.93 -34.98
CA ARG A 975 26.19 10.05 -35.42
C ARG A 975 24.77 9.81 -34.89
N PRO A 976 24.15 10.77 -34.18
CA PRO A 976 22.84 10.56 -33.56
C PRO A 976 21.75 10.42 -34.62
N LEU A 977 20.71 9.63 -34.36
CA LEU A 977 19.56 9.45 -35.28
C LEU A 977 18.86 10.75 -35.70
N SER A 978 19.08 11.86 -34.99
CA SER A 978 18.62 13.19 -35.39
C SER A 978 19.26 13.75 -36.67
N VAL A 979 20.29 13.11 -37.24
CA VAL A 979 20.94 13.58 -38.48
C VAL A 979 20.02 13.47 -39.71
N CYS A 980 19.05 12.54 -39.73
CA CYS A 980 18.11 12.42 -40.85
C CYS A 980 17.18 13.64 -41.03
N LEU A 981 17.00 14.50 -40.01
CA LEU A 981 16.03 15.60 -40.01
C LEU A 981 16.41 16.82 -40.89
N ALA A 982 17.65 16.94 -41.37
CA ALA A 982 18.14 18.21 -41.93
C ALA A 982 17.71 18.51 -43.38
N CYS A 983 17.78 17.52 -44.28
CA CYS A 983 18.01 17.78 -45.71
C CYS A 983 16.80 18.18 -46.60
N ARG A 984 15.68 18.75 -46.08
CA ARG A 984 14.47 18.93 -46.93
C ARG A 984 13.59 20.18 -46.80
N ALA A 985 14.01 21.26 -46.15
CA ALA A 985 13.26 22.52 -46.16
C ALA A 985 13.32 23.29 -47.52
N SER A 986 14.24 22.93 -48.42
CA SER A 986 14.72 23.85 -49.49
C SER A 986 14.10 23.67 -50.88
N CYS A 987 13.27 22.65 -51.14
CA CYS A 987 12.84 22.31 -52.52
C CYS A 987 11.39 22.67 -52.88
N SER A 988 10.56 23.10 -51.93
CA SER A 988 9.11 23.31 -52.16
C SER A 988 8.73 24.67 -52.76
N ALA A 989 9.69 25.60 -52.93
CA ALA A 989 9.42 27.00 -53.25
C ALA A 989 9.71 27.41 -54.72
N CYS A 990 10.22 26.51 -55.56
CA CYS A 990 10.62 26.80 -56.94
C CYS A 990 9.97 25.84 -57.95
N TRP A 991 8.63 25.84 -58.04
CA TRP A 991 7.91 25.12 -59.10
C TRP A 991 6.73 25.90 -59.70
N CYS A 992 6.98 27.18 -60.01
CA CYS A 992 6.21 27.93 -61.02
C CYS A 992 7.19 28.55 -62.02
N ALA A 993 6.74 28.69 -63.28
CA ALA A 993 7.46 29.30 -64.41
C ALA A 993 8.75 28.57 -64.90
N ALA A 994 8.57 27.48 -65.65
CA ALA A 994 9.49 27.10 -66.74
C ALA A 994 8.70 26.35 -67.84
N THR A 995 8.81 26.79 -69.10
CA THR A 995 8.03 26.24 -70.23
C THR A 995 8.88 25.57 -71.30
N LYS A 996 8.35 24.50 -71.88
CA LYS A 996 8.65 23.91 -73.21
C LYS A 996 10.00 23.22 -73.47
N SER A 997 9.83 21.98 -73.95
CA SER A 997 10.61 21.25 -74.99
C SER A 997 11.80 20.35 -74.57
N PRO A 998 12.07 19.24 -75.31
CA PRO A 998 13.02 18.19 -74.90
C PRO A 998 14.21 17.97 -75.86
N ARG A 999 15.20 17.16 -75.39
CA ARG A 999 16.43 16.57 -76.02
C ARG A 999 17.66 16.89 -75.14
N SER A 1000 18.73 16.09 -75.06
CA SER A 1000 18.97 14.66 -75.40
C SER A 1000 20.33 14.21 -74.84
N SER A 1001 20.65 12.91 -74.95
CA SER A 1001 22.01 12.33 -74.98
C SER A 1001 22.90 12.39 -73.71
N SER A 1002 23.94 11.55 -73.69
CA SER A 1002 24.75 11.16 -72.52
C SER A 1002 26.30 11.29 -72.78
N PRO A 1003 27.25 10.52 -72.18
CA PRO A 1003 28.13 11.08 -71.14
C PRO A 1003 29.66 10.94 -71.40
N SER A 1004 30.50 11.62 -70.60
CA SER A 1004 31.98 11.47 -70.51
C SER A 1004 32.57 12.41 -69.43
N PHE A 1005 33.84 12.35 -68.98
CA PHE A 1005 34.72 11.23 -68.52
C PHE A 1005 35.98 11.84 -67.83
N TYR A 1006 36.73 11.05 -67.04
CA TYR A 1006 38.16 11.20 -66.63
C TYR A 1006 38.64 12.26 -65.59
N TRP A 1007 39.05 11.76 -64.42
CA TRP A 1007 40.33 11.95 -63.66
C TRP A 1007 41.07 13.31 -63.59
N ARG A 1008 41.55 13.65 -62.37
CA ARG A 1008 42.99 13.74 -62.00
C ARG A 1008 43.20 13.82 -60.47
N ALA A 1009 44.46 13.74 -60.00
CA ALA A 1009 44.85 13.51 -58.60
C ALA A 1009 45.91 14.50 -58.08
N CYS A 1010 46.14 14.54 -56.76
CA CYS A 1010 47.35 15.09 -56.12
C CYS A 1010 47.67 14.47 -54.74
N TRP A 1011 48.98 14.40 -54.46
CA TRP A 1011 49.74 14.06 -53.23
C TRP A 1011 51.00 15.00 -53.27
N PRO A 1012 51.98 15.06 -52.31
CA PRO A 1012 52.49 13.98 -51.43
C PRO A 1012 53.01 14.45 -50.02
N CYS A 1013 54.04 13.76 -49.50
CA CYS A 1013 54.84 13.95 -48.25
C CYS A 1013 54.19 13.36 -46.97
N GLY A 1014 54.84 12.54 -46.11
CA GLY A 1014 56.18 11.91 -46.03
C GLY A 1014 56.36 11.21 -44.64
N VAL A 1015 57.40 10.45 -44.25
CA VAL A 1015 58.65 9.96 -44.89
C VAL A 1015 59.07 8.56 -44.31
N ARG A 1016 59.86 7.81 -45.10
CA ARG A 1016 60.69 6.59 -44.92
C ARG A 1016 61.63 6.47 -43.66
N PRO A 1017 62.39 5.35 -43.44
CA PRO A 1017 62.03 3.90 -43.43
C PRO A 1017 62.86 3.03 -42.39
N ILE A 1018 62.69 1.68 -42.35
CA ILE A 1018 63.74 0.59 -42.35
C ILE A 1018 63.17 -0.79 -41.85
N PRO A 1019 63.66 -1.97 -42.33
CA PRO A 1019 63.00 -3.30 -42.17
C PRO A 1019 63.97 -4.40 -41.60
N PRO A 1020 63.96 -5.71 -42.01
CA PRO A 1020 62.97 -6.79 -41.76
C PRO A 1020 63.54 -8.15 -41.23
N ALA A 1021 62.65 -9.05 -40.79
CA ALA A 1021 62.72 -10.54 -40.90
C ALA A 1021 61.26 -11.09 -40.73
N ALA A 1022 60.69 -11.99 -41.54
CA ALA A 1022 61.01 -13.41 -41.84
C ALA A 1022 60.92 -14.31 -40.59
N SER A 1023 60.18 -15.44 -40.53
CA SER A 1023 59.22 -16.12 -41.44
C SER A 1023 58.20 -16.93 -40.56
N SER A 1024 57.27 -17.82 -41.00
CA SER A 1024 56.95 -18.48 -42.29
C SER A 1024 55.44 -18.82 -42.43
N THR A 1025 55.08 -19.66 -43.40
CA THR A 1025 53.77 -20.33 -43.66
C THR A 1025 53.87 -21.85 -43.32
N PRO A 1026 52.87 -22.76 -43.53
CA PRO A 1026 51.54 -22.65 -44.18
C PRO A 1026 50.35 -23.42 -43.48
N SER A 1027 49.34 -23.79 -44.28
CA SER A 1027 48.32 -24.87 -44.16
C SER A 1027 47.09 -24.75 -43.21
N SER A 1028 45.99 -24.33 -43.83
CA SER A 1028 44.58 -24.80 -43.67
C SER A 1028 44.41 -26.31 -44.02
N PRO A 1029 43.25 -27.02 -43.83
CA PRO A 1029 41.86 -26.53 -43.96
C PRO A 1029 40.83 -27.16 -42.93
N PRO A 1030 39.57 -27.62 -43.22
CA PRO A 1030 38.40 -27.40 -42.31
C PRO A 1030 37.64 -28.74 -41.98
N PRO A 1031 36.31 -28.82 -41.69
CA PRO A 1031 35.29 -27.84 -41.23
C PRO A 1031 34.55 -28.29 -39.92
N SER A 1032 33.40 -27.65 -39.65
CA SER A 1032 32.26 -27.99 -38.76
C SER A 1032 31.99 -29.49 -38.47
N PRO A 1033 31.39 -29.86 -37.32
CA PRO A 1033 30.06 -29.35 -36.88
C PRO A 1033 30.05 -27.99 -36.19
#